data_AF-A0A9N9D704-F1
#
_entry.id   AF-A0A9N9D704-F1
#
_cell.length_a   1.000
_cell.length_b   1.000
_cell.length_c   1.000
_cell.angle_alpha   90.00
_cell.angle_beta   90.00
_cell.angle_gamma   90.00
#
_symmetry.space_group_name_H-M   'P 1'
#
loop_
_entity.id
_entity.type
_entity.pdbx_description
1 polymer ?
#
loop_
_entity_poly.entity_id
_entity_poly.type
_entity_poly.pdbx_seq_one_letter_code
_entity_poly.pdbx_strand_id
1 'polypeptide(L)'
;KSDRKDIISEFQSKFSRIVDREEQDNFITKLYRNKMSIMPWPLFNKPDFYNNFKQLKTKLDGQDSKYNNAKIFVEKAKVLMTKLKVCDWGSVQGTLITMRTLELKKFMQDAISLGYEQKEEDPFLSSENPAQPAYVIKHLMGRDDGKSIPDPELTFLDPFDEPVELMPDAGLRNFFEEKIQARDQSSDSQWFDRLEAFSSRHNDNRDDTKHDCLTDHECHSVCQFKDTHSGEVAPKCIKFAGHEGYHSCSASHSCGQPCIYSGKRNCQSNCTKDIDHENISGNEIHLCESTRHYCGAPCSLETDTQKGNYKCHNTCIIPCEESHDVHKCENEVCPIECPIKKCRRRCESKNHFHAFEGNNKNFSEEHQCPDECEELGICKVVLEPSKEEVEYVNKFEKFMFTKYSQTFQRLSCCIKIPPYEFQHEGKHVHEKLHECDATCPNDSGKHCTSPYEHNGEHETAHGNMYLTSFTCEEDEFEFEGHRLNVGDRGDFVLCHKLCENEGRHRHIDYCIDPTVCRSLADGRKEGILDHITAKLRPDPNRKKDYISHRVFWERTKFRDPYKDSLEIFKKCDHECIDEKHHNCNDGNDPVRSFCTQELFHPKLDPTSNPPGNVGYISIDGHHFSCEDPANNVGDFHIVFVVDRSYSMITDDCKPLCSKTQTSRLKHSHNNRLGAVYDVVYNFIETRKNSRKATRVGQSAVDKDIASLVLFETTATIVFENSGLSDTDGLLNKMIKFTPAGCTSYRDGIKKAAEVIDKYFDQKKTNVIMFLSDGECSVPEDELRSLCQREADKGSPLYLYTVMFGTISSYGASLRTMANIAAEYHPRSTSKDALRCQYAIAKDTIKLADHFTRVAESLRKHQPMLMRK
;
A
#
# COMPACT_ATOMS: atom_id res chain seq x y z
N LYS A 1 24.24 28.24 32.62
CA LYS A 1 24.24 26.98 33.40
C LYS A 1 22.96 26.78 34.24
N SER A 2 22.11 27.79 34.45
CA SER A 2 20.82 27.68 35.18
C SER A 2 19.75 26.93 34.39
N ASP A 3 19.47 27.32 33.14
CA ASP A 3 18.33 26.79 32.35
C ASP A 3 18.23 25.27 32.22
N ARG A 4 19.35 24.55 32.14
CA ARG A 4 19.30 23.09 31.87
C ARG A 4 18.79 22.29 33.06
N LYS A 5 19.06 22.73 34.29
CA LYS A 5 18.55 22.06 35.49
C LYS A 5 17.07 22.38 35.69
N ASP A 6 16.69 23.61 35.39
CA ASP A 6 15.31 24.09 35.50
C ASP A 6 14.41 23.34 34.50
N ILE A 7 14.88 23.13 33.25
CA ILE A 7 14.18 22.31 32.25
C ILE A 7 14.03 20.85 32.69
N ILE A 8 15.10 20.23 33.22
CA ILE A 8 15.01 18.84 33.70
C ILE A 8 13.98 18.74 34.83
N SER A 9 14.00 19.68 35.78
CA SER A 9 13.07 19.71 36.92
C SER A 9 11.62 19.92 36.46
N GLU A 10 11.38 20.78 35.48
CA GLU A 10 10.05 21.01 34.91
C GLU A 10 9.51 19.76 34.22
N PHE A 11 10.33 19.12 33.38
CA PHE A 11 9.92 17.89 32.70
C PHE A 11 9.69 16.74 33.69
N GLN A 12 10.54 16.58 34.71
CA GLN A 12 10.32 15.60 35.77
C GLN A 12 8.99 15.85 36.49
N SER A 13 8.69 17.11 36.87
CA SER A 13 7.43 17.46 37.54
C SER A 13 6.21 17.18 36.66
N LYS A 14 6.27 17.51 35.36
CA LYS A 14 5.18 17.25 34.42
C LYS A 14 4.93 15.74 34.24
N PHE A 15 5.99 14.96 34.06
CA PHE A 15 5.86 13.50 33.94
C PHE A 15 5.36 12.85 35.22
N SER A 16 5.83 13.27 36.39
CA SER A 16 5.29 12.79 37.67
C SER A 16 3.79 13.05 37.80
N ARG A 17 3.31 14.24 37.42
CA ARG A 17 1.86 14.56 37.43
C ARG A 17 1.04 13.72 36.45
N ILE A 18 1.63 13.28 35.34
CA ILE A 18 0.97 12.39 34.36
C ILE A 18 0.89 10.97 34.93
N VAL A 19 2.01 10.46 35.46
CA VAL A 19 2.10 9.15 36.12
C VAL A 19 1.15 9.05 37.32
N ASP A 20 1.05 10.10 38.13
CA ASP A 20 0.13 10.17 39.28
C ASP A 20 -1.35 10.21 38.86
N ARG A 21 -1.65 10.77 37.68
CA ARG A 21 -3.03 10.85 37.14
C ARG A 21 -3.47 9.53 36.50
N GLU A 22 -2.55 8.76 35.94
CA GLU A 22 -2.81 7.47 35.28
C GLU A 22 -2.72 6.26 36.24
N GLU A 23 -2.52 6.48 37.55
CA GLU A 23 -2.37 5.46 38.59
C GLU A 23 -1.29 4.39 38.29
N GLN A 24 -1.30 3.23 38.97
CA GLN A 24 -0.25 2.19 38.83
C GLN A 24 -0.23 1.48 37.47
N ASP A 25 -1.15 1.81 36.56
CA ASP A 25 -1.35 1.07 35.30
C ASP A 25 -0.63 1.66 34.09
N ASN A 26 0.13 2.75 34.27
CA ASN A 26 0.88 3.40 33.19
C ASN A 26 2.17 2.63 32.79
N PHE A 27 2.62 2.87 31.56
CA PHE A 27 3.76 2.15 30.97
C PHE A 27 5.10 2.40 31.71
N ILE A 28 5.28 3.58 32.33
CA ILE A 28 6.50 3.94 33.06
C ILE A 28 6.59 3.11 34.34
N THR A 29 5.47 2.93 35.02
CA THR A 29 5.35 2.11 36.23
C THR A 29 5.45 0.62 35.91
N LYS A 30 4.73 0.13 34.89
CA LYS A 30 4.70 -1.30 34.51
C LYS A 30 5.98 -1.79 33.81
N LEU A 31 6.47 -1.07 32.80
CA LEU A 31 7.56 -1.53 31.94
C LEU A 31 8.93 -1.10 32.46
N TYR A 32 9.02 0.13 32.96
CA TYR A 32 10.28 0.77 33.36
C TYR A 32 10.46 0.84 34.89
N ARG A 33 9.55 0.26 35.69
CA ARG A 33 9.65 0.15 37.16
C ARG A 33 9.93 1.49 37.85
N ASN A 34 9.27 2.56 37.39
CA ASN A 34 9.49 3.94 37.87
C ASN A 34 10.94 4.47 37.70
N LYS A 35 11.79 3.81 36.90
CA LYS A 35 13.13 4.30 36.57
C LYS A 35 13.06 5.15 35.30
N MET A 36 13.25 6.47 35.44
CA MET A 36 13.27 7.43 34.33
C MET A 36 14.47 8.38 34.47
N SER A 37 15.19 8.63 33.37
CA SER A 37 16.29 9.60 33.34
C SER A 37 16.13 10.55 32.16
N ILE A 38 16.17 11.85 32.42
CA ILE A 38 16.05 12.91 31.39
C ILE A 38 17.44 13.48 31.12
N MET A 39 17.84 13.52 29.83
CA MET A 39 19.15 14.05 29.40
C MET A 39 18.97 15.13 28.33
N PRO A 40 19.20 16.41 28.66
CA PRO A 40 19.10 17.49 27.67
C PRO A 40 20.27 17.42 26.69
N TRP A 41 19.95 17.27 25.41
CA TRP A 41 20.96 17.11 24.36
C TRP A 41 21.37 18.46 23.77
N PRO A 42 22.68 18.77 23.65
CA PRO A 42 23.18 19.96 22.95
C PRO A 42 22.86 19.94 21.46
N LEU A 43 22.94 21.10 20.81
CA LEU A 43 22.80 21.21 19.35
C LEU A 43 23.83 20.33 18.63
N PHE A 44 23.36 19.61 17.61
CA PHE A 44 24.18 18.85 16.68
C PHE A 44 25.25 19.78 16.10
N ASN A 45 26.52 19.35 16.09
CA ASN A 45 27.73 20.12 15.74
C ASN A 45 28.51 20.82 16.87
N LYS A 46 28.06 20.79 18.13
CA LYS A 46 28.90 21.24 19.27
C LYS A 46 29.70 20.07 19.87
N PRO A 47 30.96 20.27 20.32
CA PRO A 47 31.74 19.22 20.98
C PRO A 47 31.03 18.58 22.19
N ASP A 48 30.22 19.37 22.89
CA ASP A 48 29.39 18.92 24.01
C ASP A 48 28.37 17.84 23.63
N PHE A 49 27.89 17.81 22.37
CA PHE A 49 27.01 16.76 21.84
C PHE A 49 27.69 15.39 21.95
N TYR A 50 28.97 15.31 21.59
CA TYR A 50 29.72 14.07 21.58
C TYR A 50 30.13 13.64 23.00
N ASN A 51 30.36 14.61 23.90
CA ASN A 51 30.64 14.34 25.31
C ASN A 51 29.44 13.71 26.05
N ASN A 52 28.20 13.98 25.60
CA ASN A 52 27.01 13.39 26.18
C ASN A 52 26.89 11.87 25.94
N PHE A 53 27.52 11.32 24.90
CA PHE A 53 27.54 9.86 24.70
C PHE A 53 28.32 9.14 25.80
N LYS A 54 29.39 9.75 26.33
CA LYS A 54 30.12 9.18 27.47
C LYS A 54 29.25 9.13 28.72
N GLN A 55 28.46 10.19 28.96
CA GLN A 55 27.50 10.23 30.07
C GLN A 55 26.36 9.23 29.89
N LEU A 56 25.86 9.05 28.66
CA LEU A 56 24.85 8.05 28.33
C LEU A 56 25.39 6.64 28.57
N LYS A 57 26.62 6.35 28.11
CA LYS A 57 27.28 5.07 28.33
C LYS A 57 27.41 4.74 29.81
N THR A 58 27.90 5.67 30.66
CA THR A 58 27.98 5.43 32.10
C THR A 58 26.62 5.11 32.74
N LYS A 59 25.53 5.71 32.26
CA LYS A 59 24.18 5.42 32.74
C LYS A 59 23.63 4.07 32.26
N LEU A 60 23.99 3.64 31.05
CA LEU A 60 23.62 2.34 30.49
C LEU A 60 24.42 1.20 31.12
N ASP A 61 25.73 1.38 31.28
CA ASP A 61 26.63 0.41 31.91
C ASP A 61 26.28 0.18 33.40
N GLY A 62 25.66 1.18 34.05
CA GLY A 62 25.15 1.09 35.41
C GLY A 62 23.73 0.49 35.54
N GLN A 63 23.11 0.02 34.46
CA GLN A 63 21.83 -0.70 34.54
C GLN A 63 22.04 -2.16 34.91
N ASP A 64 21.26 -2.66 35.87
CA ASP A 64 21.26 -4.08 36.22
C ASP A 64 20.80 -4.94 35.02
N SER A 65 21.55 -5.99 34.69
CA SER A 65 21.17 -6.90 33.61
C SER A 65 19.87 -7.63 33.96
N LYS A 66 18.81 -7.43 33.16
CA LYS A 66 17.49 -8.06 33.36
C LYS A 66 17.49 -9.57 33.12
N TYR A 67 18.50 -10.09 32.41
CA TYR A 67 18.61 -11.51 32.05
C TYR A 67 19.98 -12.04 32.49
N ASN A 68 19.97 -13.18 33.21
CA ASN A 68 21.17 -13.78 33.78
C ASN A 68 22.10 -14.41 32.73
N ASN A 69 21.59 -14.72 31.52
CA ASN A 69 22.39 -15.21 30.40
C ASN A 69 21.82 -14.76 29.04
N ALA A 70 22.68 -14.74 28.02
CA ALA A 70 22.32 -14.31 26.67
C ALA A 70 21.34 -15.27 25.97
N LYS A 71 21.34 -16.56 26.32
CA LYS A 71 20.45 -17.59 25.74
C LYS A 71 18.99 -17.28 26.06
N ILE A 72 18.68 -16.98 27.32
CA ILE A 72 17.33 -16.59 27.79
C ILE A 72 16.89 -15.28 27.14
N PHE A 73 17.81 -14.32 26.97
CA PHE A 73 17.49 -13.07 26.27
C PHE A 73 17.12 -13.30 24.81
N VAL A 74 17.94 -14.08 24.08
CA VAL A 74 17.72 -14.38 22.66
C VAL A 74 16.43 -15.17 22.45
N GLU A 75 16.15 -16.15 23.31
CA GLU A 75 14.93 -16.95 23.22
C GLU A 75 13.69 -16.08 23.46
N LYS A 76 13.71 -15.22 24.49
CA LYS A 76 12.62 -14.25 24.72
C LYS A 76 12.47 -13.25 23.59
N ALA A 77 13.57 -12.78 23.00
CA ALA A 77 13.54 -11.89 21.84
C ALA A 77 12.96 -12.59 20.60
N LYS A 78 13.31 -13.86 20.36
CA LYS A 78 12.75 -14.68 19.27
C LYS A 78 11.26 -14.91 19.44
N VAL A 79 10.79 -15.22 20.64
CA VAL A 79 9.35 -15.38 20.93
C VAL A 79 8.62 -14.05 20.77
N LEU A 80 9.19 -12.94 21.25
CA LEU A 80 8.61 -11.61 21.09
C LEU A 80 8.51 -11.23 19.60
N MET A 81 9.59 -11.39 18.83
CA MET A 81 9.61 -11.09 17.40
C MET A 81 8.65 -11.99 16.61
N THR A 82 8.55 -13.28 16.99
CA THR A 82 7.57 -14.20 16.38
C THR A 82 6.15 -13.75 16.68
N LYS A 83 5.84 -13.42 17.94
CA LYS A 83 4.53 -12.90 18.35
C LYS A 83 4.17 -11.59 17.67
N LEU A 84 5.12 -10.65 17.56
CA LEU A 84 4.93 -9.41 16.81
C LEU A 84 4.67 -9.68 15.32
N LYS A 85 5.40 -10.63 14.72
CA LYS A 85 5.22 -11.02 13.31
C LYS A 85 3.84 -11.66 13.05
N VAL A 86 3.30 -12.41 14.00
CA VAL A 86 1.98 -13.06 13.87
C VAL A 86 0.86 -12.30 14.57
N CYS A 87 1.12 -11.08 15.05
CA CYS A 87 0.19 -10.23 15.80
C CYS A 87 -0.46 -10.95 17.01
N ASP A 88 0.25 -11.86 17.68
CA ASP A 88 -0.22 -12.57 18.87
C ASP A 88 0.11 -11.76 20.14
N TRP A 89 -0.91 -11.08 20.66
CA TRP A 89 -0.87 -10.30 21.91
C TRP A 89 -1.02 -11.15 23.18
N GLY A 90 -1.11 -12.47 23.05
CA GLY A 90 -1.14 -13.39 24.18
C GLY A 90 0.14 -13.37 24.99
N SER A 91 0.10 -13.87 26.24
CA SER A 91 1.23 -13.82 27.16
C SER A 91 2.51 -14.45 26.59
N VAL A 92 3.57 -13.64 26.49
CA VAL A 92 4.94 -14.11 26.15
C VAL A 92 5.41 -15.17 27.15
N GLN A 93 5.10 -14.96 28.43
CA GLN A 93 5.44 -15.91 29.49
C GLN A 93 4.68 -17.23 29.31
N GLY A 94 3.40 -17.17 28.94
CA GLY A 94 2.59 -18.36 28.66
C GLY A 94 3.18 -19.19 27.51
N THR A 95 3.55 -18.53 26.40
CA THR A 95 4.16 -19.21 25.26
C THR A 95 5.51 -19.83 25.59
N LEU A 96 6.35 -19.16 26.37
CA LEU A 96 7.63 -19.72 26.84
C LEU A 96 7.42 -20.94 27.74
N ILE A 97 6.43 -20.90 28.63
CA ILE A 97 6.07 -22.06 29.47
C ILE A 97 5.62 -23.22 28.58
N THR A 98 4.72 -22.99 27.61
CA THR A 98 4.27 -24.03 26.69
C THR A 98 5.41 -24.64 25.88
N MET A 99 6.33 -23.81 25.35
CA MET A 99 7.52 -24.30 24.63
C MET A 99 8.38 -25.19 25.53
N ARG A 100 8.63 -24.76 26.77
CA ARG A 100 9.43 -25.51 27.74
C ARG A 100 8.74 -26.81 28.19
N THR A 101 7.42 -26.79 28.38
CA THR A 101 6.63 -28.00 28.70
C THR A 101 6.65 -29.00 27.54
N LEU A 102 6.55 -28.53 26.29
CA LEU A 102 6.64 -29.39 25.11
C LEU A 102 8.03 -30.01 24.95
N GLU A 103 9.08 -29.26 25.26
CA GLU A 103 10.45 -29.75 25.26
C GLU A 103 10.68 -30.78 26.36
N LEU A 104 10.28 -30.49 27.60
CA LEU A 104 10.33 -31.46 28.71
C LEU A 104 9.51 -32.72 28.42
N LYS A 105 8.37 -32.60 27.75
CA LYS A 105 7.54 -33.75 27.35
C LYS A 105 8.24 -34.67 26.36
N LYS A 106 9.14 -34.15 25.51
CA LYS A 106 9.93 -34.99 24.59
C LYS A 106 10.88 -35.90 25.35
N PHE A 107 11.53 -35.37 26.39
CA PHE A 107 12.47 -36.12 27.23
C PHE A 107 11.80 -36.91 28.35
N MET A 108 10.49 -36.72 28.56
CA MET A 108 9.73 -37.39 29.62
C MET A 108 9.62 -38.90 29.39
N GLN A 109 9.52 -39.36 28.13
CA GLN A 109 9.52 -40.78 27.81
C GLN A 109 10.90 -41.41 28.06
N ASP A 110 11.98 -40.69 27.75
CA ASP A 110 13.34 -41.14 28.01
C ASP A 110 13.62 -41.20 29.52
N ALA A 111 13.21 -40.18 30.27
CA ALA A 111 13.32 -40.13 31.73
C ALA A 111 12.49 -41.22 32.44
N ILE A 112 11.31 -41.55 31.93
CA ILE A 112 10.49 -42.68 32.41
C ILE A 112 11.14 -44.02 32.05
N SER A 113 11.75 -44.14 30.87
CA SER A 113 12.39 -45.37 30.40
C SER A 113 13.71 -45.70 31.11
N LEU A 114 14.41 -44.68 31.63
CA LEU A 114 15.68 -44.83 32.36
C LEU A 114 15.50 -45.01 33.88
N GLY A 115 14.29 -44.82 34.41
CA GLY A 115 13.79 -45.37 35.68
C GLY A 115 14.56 -45.01 36.97
N TYR A 116 13.94 -44.15 37.80
CA TYR A 116 14.04 -44.29 39.27
C TYR A 116 12.64 -44.47 39.84
N GLU A 117 12.38 -45.68 40.35
CA GLU A 117 11.15 -46.03 41.04
C GLU A 117 11.24 -45.58 42.50
N GLN A 118 10.33 -44.71 42.95
CA GLN A 118 10.22 -44.34 44.35
C GLN A 118 9.51 -45.49 45.08
N LYS A 119 10.26 -46.26 45.89
CA LYS A 119 9.68 -47.27 46.79
C LYS A 119 8.87 -46.57 47.90
N GLU A 120 7.55 -46.84 47.88
CA GLU A 120 6.53 -46.66 48.94
C GLU A 120 6.27 -45.18 49.34
N GLU A 121 5.06 -44.60 49.35
CA GLU A 121 3.68 -45.08 49.50
C GLU A 121 2.72 -44.42 48.49
N ASP A 122 1.62 -45.08 48.18
CA ASP A 122 0.57 -44.65 47.25
C ASP A 122 -0.16 -43.36 47.74
N PRO A 123 -0.03 -42.20 47.05
CA PRO A 123 -0.68 -40.96 47.48
C PRO A 123 -2.18 -40.92 47.19
N PHE A 124 -2.75 -41.95 46.56
CA PHE A 124 -4.14 -41.97 46.13
C PHE A 124 -5.11 -42.61 47.13
N LEU A 125 -4.63 -43.09 48.28
CA LEU A 125 -5.46 -43.59 49.38
C LEU A 125 -5.51 -42.62 50.57
N SER A 126 -6.33 -41.58 50.48
CA SER A 126 -7.05 -41.07 51.67
C SER A 126 -8.23 -40.16 51.31
N SER A 127 -9.43 -40.72 51.54
CA SER A 127 -10.65 -40.12 52.07
C SER A 127 -11.16 -38.79 51.48
N GLU A 128 -12.33 -38.93 50.85
CA GLU A 128 -13.34 -37.91 50.53
C GLU A 128 -13.50 -36.80 51.58
N ASN A 129 -13.59 -35.56 51.11
CA ASN A 129 -14.31 -34.49 51.80
C ASN A 129 -14.87 -33.48 50.76
N PRO A 130 -16.20 -33.36 50.60
CA PRO A 130 -16.81 -32.59 49.51
C PRO A 130 -17.10 -31.14 49.96
N ALA A 131 -16.09 -30.28 50.00
CA ALA A 131 -16.29 -28.83 50.05
C ALA A 131 -14.97 -28.07 49.77
N GLN A 132 -14.57 -27.90 48.50
CA GLN A 132 -13.81 -26.74 47.97
C GLN A 132 -13.48 -26.93 46.47
N PRO A 133 -13.44 -25.86 45.65
CA PRO A 133 -13.08 -25.96 44.25
C PRO A 133 -11.58 -26.24 44.06
N ALA A 134 -11.27 -27.30 43.33
CA ALA A 134 -9.94 -27.76 43.00
C ALA A 134 -9.24 -26.81 42.02
N TYR A 135 -8.25 -26.07 42.50
CA TYR A 135 -6.98 -25.75 41.82
C TYR A 135 -6.00 -25.21 42.86
N VAL A 136 -5.44 -26.11 43.69
CA VAL A 136 -4.25 -25.80 44.49
C VAL A 136 -3.12 -26.65 43.92
N ILE A 137 -2.23 -26.00 43.15
CA ILE A 137 -0.96 -26.61 42.76
C ILE A 137 -0.19 -26.84 44.05
N LYS A 138 0.04 -28.10 44.45
CA LYS A 138 0.89 -28.41 45.59
C LYS A 138 2.34 -28.14 45.19
N HIS A 139 3.04 -27.27 45.93
CA HIS A 139 4.46 -27.00 45.75
C HIS A 139 5.29 -28.24 46.11
N LEU A 140 6.35 -28.51 45.36
CA LEU A 140 7.32 -29.55 45.68
C LEU A 140 8.02 -29.19 47.00
N MET A 141 8.08 -30.14 47.93
CA MET A 141 8.67 -29.97 49.25
C MET A 141 10.00 -30.71 49.33
N GLY A 142 11.00 -30.11 49.98
CA GLY A 142 12.29 -30.76 50.25
C GLY A 142 12.11 -32.00 51.13
N ARG A 143 12.75 -33.12 50.76
CA ARG A 143 12.61 -34.42 51.45
C ARG A 143 13.13 -34.40 52.90
N ASP A 144 14.13 -33.57 53.19
CA ASP A 144 14.81 -33.58 54.50
C ASP A 144 14.33 -32.47 55.46
N ASP A 145 13.69 -31.40 54.96
CA ASP A 145 13.32 -30.23 55.77
C ASP A 145 11.87 -29.74 55.59
N GLY A 146 11.11 -30.31 54.66
CA GLY A 146 9.67 -30.06 54.49
C GLY A 146 9.30 -28.65 54.04
N LYS A 147 10.25 -27.88 53.48
CA LYS A 147 9.99 -26.51 52.98
C LYS A 147 9.65 -26.48 51.49
N SER A 148 8.87 -25.48 51.08
CA SER A 148 8.44 -25.23 49.71
C SER A 148 9.61 -24.79 48.83
N ILE A 149 9.88 -25.53 47.75
CA ILE A 149 10.93 -25.22 46.77
C ILE A 149 10.38 -24.27 45.70
N PRO A 150 10.97 -23.07 45.47
CA PRO A 150 10.58 -22.18 44.39
C PRO A 150 11.16 -22.62 43.03
N ASP A 151 10.40 -22.43 41.94
CA ASP A 151 10.73 -22.87 40.57
C ASP A 151 12.16 -22.58 40.02
N PRO A 152 12.91 -21.54 40.44
CA PRO A 152 14.28 -21.32 39.96
C PRO A 152 15.33 -22.26 40.58
N GLU A 153 15.01 -23.00 41.65
CA GLU A 153 15.97 -23.79 42.44
C GLU A 153 15.86 -25.31 42.20
N LEU A 154 14.97 -25.76 41.31
CA LEU A 154 14.90 -27.17 40.88
C LEU A 154 16.15 -27.54 40.08
N THR A 155 17.16 -28.02 40.80
CA THR A 155 18.37 -28.61 40.25
C THR A 155 18.22 -30.12 40.38
N PHE A 156 18.17 -30.85 39.27
CA PHE A 156 18.15 -32.31 39.29
C PHE A 156 19.51 -32.78 39.82
N LEU A 157 19.51 -33.47 40.97
CA LEU A 157 20.67 -34.16 41.51
C LEU A 157 20.77 -35.54 40.85
N ASP A 158 21.93 -35.83 40.26
CA ASP A 158 22.28 -37.13 39.71
C ASP A 158 22.39 -38.19 40.82
N PRO A 159 21.81 -39.38 40.64
CA PRO A 159 22.13 -40.54 41.45
C PRO A 159 23.31 -41.28 40.82
N PHE A 160 24.48 -41.16 41.42
CA PHE A 160 25.42 -42.26 41.73
C PHE A 160 26.76 -41.66 42.18
N ASP A 161 27.21 -42.09 43.36
CA ASP A 161 28.47 -41.73 43.98
C ASP A 161 29.66 -42.30 43.17
N GLU A 162 30.17 -41.57 42.19
CA GLU A 162 31.59 -41.41 41.87
C GLU A 162 31.76 -40.41 40.69
N PRO A 163 32.67 -39.43 40.78
CA PRO A 163 32.68 -38.27 39.88
C PRO A 163 33.28 -38.63 38.52
N VAL A 164 32.44 -38.98 37.56
CA VAL A 164 32.78 -38.87 36.13
C VAL A 164 32.11 -37.61 35.59
N GLU A 165 32.93 -36.60 35.30
CA GLU A 165 32.52 -35.32 34.70
C GLU A 165 31.74 -35.52 33.39
N LEU A 166 30.41 -35.35 33.41
CA LEU A 166 29.62 -35.11 32.21
C LEU A 166 29.13 -33.66 32.23
N MET A 167 29.60 -32.90 31.24
CA MET A 167 29.70 -31.44 31.31
C MET A 167 28.40 -30.69 31.01
N PRO A 168 28.20 -29.46 31.55
CA PRO A 168 27.19 -28.51 31.07
C PRO A 168 27.43 -28.12 29.60
N ASP A 169 26.44 -27.58 28.88
CA ASP A 169 26.57 -27.05 27.49
C ASP A 169 27.84 -26.20 27.23
N ALA A 170 28.38 -25.53 28.26
CA ALA A 170 29.64 -24.78 28.18
C ALA A 170 30.88 -25.68 28.01
N GLY A 171 30.87 -26.89 28.57
CA GLY A 171 31.94 -27.87 28.48
C GLY A 171 31.98 -28.64 27.17
N LEU A 172 30.83 -28.97 26.55
CA LEU A 172 30.80 -29.56 25.20
C LEU A 172 31.40 -28.62 24.16
N ARG A 173 31.10 -27.32 24.28
CA ARG A 173 31.67 -26.29 23.42
C ARG A 173 33.18 -26.13 23.65
N ASN A 174 33.61 -26.06 24.92
CA ASN A 174 35.05 -25.96 25.23
C ASN A 174 35.80 -27.21 24.76
N PHE A 175 35.24 -28.41 24.93
CA PHE A 175 35.81 -29.67 24.45
C PHE A 175 35.86 -29.71 22.92
N PHE A 176 34.80 -29.30 22.22
CA PHE A 176 34.79 -29.19 20.76
C PHE A 176 35.84 -28.19 20.26
N GLU A 177 35.92 -27.00 20.89
CA GLU A 177 36.90 -25.97 20.52
C GLU A 177 38.35 -26.38 20.84
N GLU A 178 38.59 -27.21 21.86
CA GLU A 178 39.93 -27.64 22.29
C GLU A 178 40.41 -28.93 21.61
N LYS A 179 39.52 -29.88 21.31
CA LYS A 179 39.86 -31.21 20.79
C LYS A 179 39.51 -31.45 19.33
N ILE A 180 38.54 -30.71 18.77
CA ILE A 180 38.04 -30.94 17.42
C ILE A 180 38.36 -29.76 16.51
N GLN A 181 37.88 -28.56 16.84
CA GLN A 181 38.11 -27.38 16.01
C GLN A 181 37.94 -26.08 16.79
N ALA A 182 39.05 -25.35 16.97
CA ALA A 182 39.04 -24.03 17.56
C ALA A 182 38.26 -23.03 16.69
N ARG A 183 37.62 -22.07 17.35
CA ARG A 183 36.66 -21.14 16.72
C ARG A 183 37.27 -20.23 15.65
N ASP A 184 38.57 -19.99 15.72
CA ASP A 184 39.31 -19.14 14.79
C ASP A 184 39.76 -19.86 13.50
N GLN A 185 39.55 -21.17 13.40
CA GLN A 185 40.05 -21.99 12.28
C GLN A 185 39.09 -22.09 11.08
N SER A 186 37.83 -21.65 11.20
CA SER A 186 36.89 -21.57 10.06
C SER A 186 35.92 -20.41 10.17
N SER A 187 35.14 -20.20 9.11
CA SER A 187 33.99 -19.28 9.16
C SER A 187 32.97 -19.71 10.21
N ASP A 188 32.28 -18.75 10.83
CA ASP A 188 31.28 -19.01 11.86
C ASP A 188 30.19 -19.98 11.38
N SER A 189 29.77 -19.88 10.11
CA SER A 189 28.75 -20.79 9.55
C SER A 189 29.24 -22.25 9.54
N GLN A 190 30.44 -22.51 9.04
CA GLN A 190 31.01 -23.86 8.99
C GLN A 190 31.35 -24.42 10.39
N TRP A 191 31.72 -23.53 11.32
CA TRP A 191 31.97 -23.90 12.70
C TRP A 191 30.68 -24.34 13.40
N PHE A 192 29.58 -23.60 13.18
CA PHE A 192 28.26 -23.97 13.70
C PHE A 192 27.72 -25.26 13.08
N ASP A 193 27.85 -25.46 11.76
CA ASP A 193 27.41 -26.69 11.09
C ASP A 193 28.10 -27.94 11.68
N ARG A 194 29.38 -27.83 12.04
CA ARG A 194 30.16 -28.92 12.63
C ARG A 194 29.86 -29.14 14.11
N LEU A 195 29.61 -28.08 14.87
CA LEU A 195 29.17 -28.20 16.26
C LEU A 195 27.77 -28.84 16.33
N GLU A 196 26.88 -28.50 15.39
CA GLU A 196 25.52 -29.05 15.29
C GLU A 196 25.57 -30.53 14.88
N ALA A 197 26.45 -30.89 13.95
CA ALA A 197 26.72 -32.29 13.59
C ALA A 197 27.35 -33.10 14.75
N PHE A 198 28.23 -32.49 15.55
CA PHE A 198 28.80 -33.11 16.76
C PHE A 198 27.73 -33.36 17.83
N SER A 199 26.80 -32.41 17.99
CA SER A 199 25.71 -32.48 18.98
C SER A 199 24.57 -33.42 18.56
N SER A 200 24.41 -33.70 17.26
CA SER A 200 23.30 -34.50 16.72
C SER A 200 23.53 -36.03 16.74
N ARG A 201 24.71 -36.50 17.17
CA ARG A 201 25.10 -37.93 17.15
C ARG A 201 24.37 -38.86 18.14
N HIS A 202 23.32 -38.39 18.81
CA HIS A 202 22.59 -39.18 19.82
C HIS A 202 21.35 -39.92 19.30
N ASN A 203 21.01 -39.80 18.01
CA ASN A 203 19.84 -40.46 17.42
C ASN A 203 20.21 -41.12 16.09
N ASP A 204 20.73 -42.35 16.10
CA ASP A 204 20.82 -43.14 14.86
C ASP A 204 20.52 -44.64 15.04
N ASN A 205 19.89 -45.17 13.99
CA ASN A 205 19.23 -46.47 13.83
C ASN A 205 20.16 -47.69 13.99
N ARG A 206 19.57 -48.83 14.37
CA ARG A 206 20.23 -50.14 14.56
C ARG A 206 20.84 -50.78 13.30
N ASP A 207 20.62 -50.24 12.11
CA ASP A 207 21.11 -50.80 10.84
C ASP A 207 22.32 -50.06 10.25
N ASP A 208 22.91 -49.10 10.97
CA ASP A 208 24.10 -48.41 10.48
C ASP A 208 25.38 -49.21 10.76
N THR A 209 25.71 -50.09 9.83
CA THR A 209 26.94 -50.88 9.86
C THR A 209 28.17 -49.98 9.68
N LYS A 210 28.98 -49.93 10.75
CA LYS A 210 30.26 -49.22 10.99
C LYS A 210 30.12 -47.79 11.54
N HIS A 211 29.84 -47.71 12.83
CA HIS A 211 30.28 -46.60 13.66
C HIS A 211 31.42 -47.05 14.59
N ASP A 212 32.34 -46.14 14.92
CA ASP A 212 33.39 -46.34 15.92
C ASP A 212 33.00 -45.54 17.16
N CYS A 213 32.30 -46.18 18.11
CA CYS A 213 31.93 -45.58 19.40
C CYS A 213 33.04 -45.71 20.45
N LEU A 214 34.24 -46.17 20.07
CA LEU A 214 35.37 -46.42 20.98
C LEU A 214 35.07 -47.47 22.09
N THR A 215 34.09 -48.35 21.88
CA THR A 215 33.82 -49.55 22.71
C THR A 215 33.90 -50.81 21.84
N ASP A 216 34.25 -51.96 22.43
CA ASP A 216 34.45 -53.21 21.67
C ASP A 216 33.15 -53.99 21.41
N HIS A 217 32.05 -53.62 22.09
CA HIS A 217 30.75 -54.29 22.04
C HIS A 217 30.78 -55.81 22.37
N GLU A 218 31.88 -56.34 22.88
CA GLU A 218 32.08 -57.78 23.08
C GLU A 218 31.55 -58.26 24.45
N CYS A 219 30.95 -59.46 24.49
CA CYS A 219 30.65 -60.10 25.76
C CYS A 219 31.92 -60.75 26.34
N HIS A 220 32.42 -60.21 27.46
CA HIS A 220 33.62 -60.76 28.12
C HIS A 220 33.39 -61.97 29.03
N SER A 221 32.17 -62.49 29.10
CA SER A 221 31.85 -63.72 29.85
C SER A 221 32.54 -64.94 29.25
N VAL A 222 32.91 -65.92 30.08
CA VAL A 222 33.53 -67.18 29.64
C VAL A 222 32.51 -68.20 29.12
N CYS A 223 32.93 -69.04 28.19
CA CYS A 223 32.13 -70.14 27.64
C CYS A 223 31.63 -71.05 28.77
N GLN A 224 30.32 -71.33 28.75
CA GLN A 224 29.67 -72.15 29.78
C GLN A 224 29.83 -73.66 29.53
N PHE A 225 30.33 -74.08 28.36
CA PHE A 225 30.62 -75.48 28.01
C PHE A 225 32.02 -75.93 28.45
N LYS A 226 32.34 -75.73 29.74
CA LYS A 226 33.69 -75.92 30.30
C LYS A 226 34.27 -77.33 30.07
N ASP A 227 33.43 -78.36 30.04
CA ASP A 227 33.86 -79.76 29.92
C ASP A 227 34.36 -80.15 28.51
N THR A 228 34.16 -79.29 27.51
CA THR A 228 34.60 -79.51 26.13
C THR A 228 35.92 -78.83 25.77
N HIS A 229 36.54 -78.13 26.73
CA HIS A 229 37.81 -77.44 26.55
C HIS A 229 38.89 -78.05 27.44
N SER A 230 39.87 -78.71 26.84
CA SER A 230 40.94 -79.43 27.55
C SER A 230 42.10 -78.52 28.04
N GLY A 231 41.86 -77.22 28.29
CA GLY A 231 42.87 -76.25 28.74
C GLY A 231 42.40 -75.43 29.94
N GLU A 232 43.33 -74.96 30.79
CA GLU A 232 43.07 -74.27 32.07
C GLU A 232 42.30 -72.92 31.96
N VAL A 233 42.04 -72.41 30.76
CA VAL A 233 41.28 -71.16 30.54
C VAL A 233 40.19 -71.38 29.49
N ALA A 234 38.92 -71.28 29.90
CA ALA A 234 37.78 -71.37 28.99
C ALA A 234 37.73 -70.13 28.06
N PRO A 235 37.48 -70.31 26.75
CA PRO A 235 37.42 -69.21 25.79
C PRO A 235 36.27 -68.23 26.09
N LYS A 236 36.42 -66.96 25.70
CA LYS A 236 35.40 -65.90 25.86
C LYS A 236 34.22 -66.10 24.91
N CYS A 237 33.07 -65.54 25.29
CA CYS A 237 31.86 -65.52 24.49
C CYS A 237 32.07 -64.72 23.21
N ILE A 238 31.55 -65.21 22.08
CA ILE A 238 31.65 -64.53 20.77
C ILE A 238 30.45 -63.61 20.47
N LYS A 239 29.50 -63.49 21.40
CA LYS A 239 28.27 -62.70 21.24
C LYS A 239 28.45 -61.28 21.79
N PHE A 240 27.56 -60.35 21.44
CA PHE A 240 27.56 -58.97 21.92
C PHE A 240 27.25 -58.86 23.42
N ALA A 241 27.79 -57.82 24.07
CA ALA A 241 27.50 -57.53 25.48
C ALA A 241 25.97 -57.40 25.74
N GLY A 242 25.45 -58.11 26.74
CA GLY A 242 24.02 -58.09 27.10
C GLY A 242 23.12 -59.11 26.41
N HIS A 243 23.67 -60.10 25.68
CA HIS A 243 22.85 -61.16 25.08
C HIS A 243 22.23 -62.10 26.14
N GLU A 244 21.02 -62.60 25.88
CA GLU A 244 20.37 -63.63 26.69
C GLU A 244 20.80 -65.05 26.26
N GLY A 245 20.65 -66.05 27.14
CA GLY A 245 21.00 -67.45 26.90
C GLY A 245 22.46 -67.84 27.17
N TYR A 246 22.86 -69.07 26.81
CA TYR A 246 24.18 -69.61 27.14
C TYR A 246 25.35 -68.88 26.45
N HIS A 247 26.43 -68.65 27.20
CA HIS A 247 27.70 -68.11 26.68
C HIS A 247 28.47 -69.20 25.94
N SER A 248 28.72 -69.01 24.64
CA SER A 248 29.37 -69.98 23.74
C SER A 248 30.61 -69.39 23.08
N CYS A 249 31.61 -70.23 22.87
CA CYS A 249 32.83 -69.86 22.14
C CYS A 249 32.72 -70.16 20.64
N SER A 250 33.80 -69.91 19.89
CA SER A 250 33.89 -70.17 18.45
C SER A 250 33.89 -71.66 18.06
N ALA A 251 33.98 -72.59 19.02
CA ALA A 251 33.76 -74.00 18.77
C ALA A 251 32.25 -74.27 18.65
N SER A 252 31.81 -74.97 17.60
CA SER A 252 30.40 -75.37 17.47
C SER A 252 30.06 -76.39 18.56
N HIS A 253 29.03 -76.09 19.35
CA HIS A 253 28.45 -76.99 20.35
C HIS A 253 27.03 -77.46 19.99
N SER A 254 26.46 -76.91 18.91
CA SER A 254 25.16 -77.32 18.35
C SER A 254 25.35 -77.82 16.92
N CYS A 255 24.41 -78.62 16.42
CA CYS A 255 24.47 -79.16 15.05
C CYS A 255 24.48 -78.08 13.95
N GLY A 256 24.09 -76.84 14.27
CA GLY A 256 24.23 -75.68 13.40
C GLY A 256 23.32 -75.65 12.17
N GLN A 257 22.60 -76.73 11.87
CA GLN A 257 21.64 -76.81 10.77
C GLN A 257 20.48 -75.83 10.96
N PRO A 258 19.91 -75.29 9.86
CA PRO A 258 18.81 -74.36 9.95
C PRO A 258 17.58 -75.03 10.56
N CYS A 259 16.89 -74.29 11.44
CA CYS A 259 15.60 -74.72 11.98
C CYS A 259 14.60 -74.96 10.84
N ILE A 260 13.72 -75.96 10.98
CA ILE A 260 12.65 -76.24 10.02
C ILE A 260 11.72 -75.02 9.80
N TYR A 261 11.68 -74.12 10.76
CA TYR A 261 10.94 -72.85 10.72
C TYR A 261 11.84 -71.63 10.49
N SER A 262 13.04 -71.84 9.94
CA SER A 262 13.96 -70.76 9.58
C SER A 262 13.26 -69.74 8.68
N GLY A 263 13.41 -68.45 9.01
CA GLY A 263 12.70 -67.34 8.35
C GLY A 263 11.31 -67.03 8.92
N LYS A 264 10.78 -67.79 9.89
CA LYS A 264 9.53 -67.45 10.61
C LYS A 264 9.80 -66.56 11.81
N ARG A 265 8.82 -65.71 12.18
CA ARG A 265 8.94 -64.79 13.32
C ARG A 265 9.09 -65.61 14.60
N ASN A 266 10.03 -65.18 15.46
CA ASN A 266 10.44 -65.85 16.70
C ASN A 266 11.35 -67.08 16.50
N CYS A 267 11.83 -67.39 15.28
CA CYS A 267 12.83 -68.45 15.07
C CYS A 267 14.24 -67.95 15.41
N GLN A 268 15.04 -68.75 16.12
CA GLN A 268 16.46 -68.45 16.37
C GLN A 268 17.38 -68.92 15.21
N SER A 269 16.81 -69.21 14.03
CA SER A 269 17.44 -69.61 12.76
C SER A 269 18.17 -70.95 12.76
N ASN A 270 18.88 -71.31 13.83
CA ASN A 270 19.72 -72.50 13.90
C ASN A 270 19.20 -73.46 14.97
N CYS A 271 19.39 -74.75 14.71
CA CYS A 271 19.04 -75.79 15.66
C CYS A 271 20.01 -75.79 16.85
N THR A 272 19.45 -75.91 18.06
CA THR A 272 20.21 -75.93 19.33
C THR A 272 20.50 -77.33 19.84
N LYS A 273 20.08 -78.36 19.10
CA LYS A 273 20.40 -79.76 19.40
C LYS A 273 21.90 -80.06 19.22
N ASP A 274 22.38 -81.06 19.94
CA ASP A 274 23.77 -81.51 19.95
C ASP A 274 24.29 -81.89 18.55
N ILE A 275 25.60 -81.76 18.35
CA ILE A 275 26.30 -82.22 17.14
C ILE A 275 26.06 -83.74 16.98
N ASP A 276 25.65 -84.16 15.79
CA ASP A 276 25.30 -85.54 15.42
C ASP A 276 23.94 -86.10 15.89
N HIS A 277 22.96 -85.27 16.31
CA HIS A 277 21.60 -85.77 16.64
C HIS A 277 20.90 -86.48 15.45
N GLU A 278 21.29 -86.16 14.21
CA GLU A 278 20.82 -86.86 13.00
C GLU A 278 21.23 -88.34 12.94
N ASN A 279 22.31 -88.73 13.65
CA ASN A 279 22.90 -90.06 13.59
C ASN A 279 22.40 -91.02 14.69
N ILE A 280 21.56 -90.55 15.63
CA ILE A 280 21.20 -91.33 16.82
C ILE A 280 19.88 -92.11 16.66
N SER A 281 18.92 -91.63 15.85
CA SER A 281 17.81 -92.44 15.32
C SER A 281 17.06 -91.62 14.28
N GLY A 282 16.58 -92.24 13.20
CA GLY A 282 16.05 -91.54 12.03
C GLY A 282 14.98 -90.48 12.31
N ASN A 283 15.12 -89.34 11.63
CA ASN A 283 14.17 -88.22 11.54
C ASN A 283 14.00 -87.32 12.78
N GLU A 284 15.08 -86.98 13.47
CA GLU A 284 15.03 -85.82 14.36
C GLU A 284 15.00 -84.50 13.56
N ILE A 285 13.85 -83.80 13.61
CA ILE A 285 13.68 -82.48 13.00
C ILE A 285 14.55 -81.42 13.69
N HIS A 286 15.17 -80.56 12.88
CA HIS A 286 15.96 -79.41 13.34
C HIS A 286 15.05 -78.33 13.93
N LEU A 287 15.14 -78.15 15.25
CA LEU A 287 14.36 -77.16 16.00
C LEU A 287 15.28 -76.24 16.80
N CYS A 288 14.95 -74.96 16.85
CA CYS A 288 15.56 -74.01 17.80
C CYS A 288 14.80 -74.02 19.15
N GLU A 289 15.28 -73.29 20.15
CA GLU A 289 14.67 -73.25 21.50
C GLU A 289 13.31 -72.54 21.55
N SER A 290 12.89 -71.89 20.47
CA SER A 290 11.61 -71.20 20.42
C SER A 290 10.42 -72.16 20.45
N THR A 291 9.59 -72.05 21.49
CA THR A 291 8.38 -72.87 21.70
C THR A 291 7.24 -72.57 20.73
N ARG A 292 7.25 -71.39 20.08
CA ARG A 292 6.25 -70.98 19.09
C ARG A 292 6.89 -70.20 17.95
N HIS A 293 6.53 -70.57 16.74
CA HIS A 293 6.89 -69.88 15.50
C HIS A 293 5.62 -69.26 14.92
N TYR A 294 5.69 -67.95 14.66
CA TYR A 294 4.56 -67.23 14.10
C TYR A 294 4.70 -67.12 12.59
N CYS A 295 3.55 -67.08 11.90
CA CYS A 295 3.47 -66.90 10.45
C CYS A 295 4.38 -65.77 9.96
N GLY A 296 4.38 -64.62 10.64
CA GLY A 296 5.29 -63.50 10.36
C GLY A 296 4.96 -62.70 9.11
N ALA A 297 3.98 -63.12 8.30
CA ALA A 297 3.44 -62.35 7.18
C ALA A 297 2.83 -61.01 7.65
N PRO A 298 2.79 -59.97 6.81
CA PRO A 298 2.17 -58.68 7.16
C PRO A 298 0.69 -58.84 7.50
N CYS A 299 0.18 -58.04 8.44
CA CYS A 299 -1.23 -58.00 8.79
C CYS A 299 -2.09 -57.70 7.55
N SER A 300 -3.22 -58.40 7.42
CA SER A 300 -4.12 -58.23 6.26
C SER A 300 -4.88 -56.90 6.25
N LEU A 301 -4.76 -56.06 7.29
CA LEU A 301 -5.47 -54.78 7.37
C LEU A 301 -4.80 -53.73 6.49
N GLU A 302 -5.36 -53.52 5.31
CA GLU A 302 -5.05 -52.46 4.36
C GLU A 302 -6.35 -51.88 3.81
N THR A 303 -6.58 -50.58 4.00
CA THR A 303 -7.84 -49.93 3.59
C THR A 303 -7.61 -48.47 3.20
N ASP A 304 -8.35 -48.00 2.20
CA ASP A 304 -8.39 -46.59 1.84
C ASP A 304 -9.32 -45.83 2.78
N THR A 305 -8.82 -44.74 3.36
CA THR A 305 -9.60 -43.84 4.22
C THR A 305 -9.67 -42.45 3.58
N GLN A 306 -10.61 -41.60 4.03
CA GLN A 306 -10.68 -40.19 3.58
C GLN A 306 -9.41 -39.37 3.92
N LYS A 307 -8.53 -39.89 4.78
CA LYS A 307 -7.24 -39.27 5.16
C LYS A 307 -6.03 -39.93 4.49
N GLY A 308 -6.25 -40.85 3.56
CA GLY A 308 -5.20 -41.60 2.87
C GLY A 308 -5.30 -43.12 3.11
N ASN A 309 -4.44 -43.87 2.43
CA ASN A 309 -4.34 -45.31 2.59
C ASN A 309 -3.75 -45.65 3.97
N TYR A 310 -4.45 -46.50 4.73
CA TYR A 310 -3.96 -47.02 6.00
C TYR A 310 -3.53 -48.48 5.80
N LYS A 311 -2.28 -48.75 6.18
CA LYS A 311 -1.71 -50.11 6.24
C LYS A 311 -1.25 -50.41 7.65
N CYS A 312 -1.69 -51.54 8.20
CA CYS A 312 -1.17 -52.02 9.47
C CYS A 312 0.25 -52.55 9.27
N HIS A 313 1.21 -52.03 10.04
CA HIS A 313 2.62 -52.39 9.94
C HIS A 313 2.99 -53.62 10.80
N ASN A 314 2.02 -54.15 11.56
CA ASN A 314 2.25 -55.32 12.40
C ASN A 314 2.25 -56.61 11.57
N THR A 315 2.86 -57.65 12.12
CA THR A 315 2.95 -58.97 11.51
C THR A 315 2.04 -59.98 12.19
N CYS A 316 1.71 -61.04 11.47
CA CYS A 316 0.80 -62.08 11.90
C CYS A 316 1.34 -62.86 13.10
N ILE A 317 0.48 -63.05 14.12
CA ILE A 317 0.77 -63.81 15.34
C ILE A 317 0.12 -65.20 15.35
N ILE A 318 -0.47 -65.63 14.23
CA ILE A 318 -1.03 -66.98 14.09
C ILE A 318 0.14 -67.98 13.99
N PRO A 319 0.10 -69.11 14.72
CA PRO A 319 1.12 -70.17 14.63
C PRO A 319 1.33 -70.59 13.17
N CYS A 320 2.59 -70.80 12.76
CA CYS A 320 2.89 -71.15 11.36
C CYS A 320 2.34 -72.51 10.91
N GLU A 321 1.95 -73.36 11.87
CA GLU A 321 1.33 -74.66 11.65
C GLU A 321 -0.15 -74.55 11.26
N GLU A 322 -0.79 -73.41 11.53
CA GLU A 322 -2.19 -73.15 11.22
C GLU A 322 -2.33 -72.45 9.87
N SER A 323 -3.04 -73.07 8.92
CA SER A 323 -3.38 -72.43 7.63
C SER A 323 -4.41 -71.33 7.81
N HIS A 324 -4.14 -70.12 7.31
CA HIS A 324 -5.06 -68.98 7.38
C HIS A 324 -4.86 -68.03 6.19
N ASP A 325 -5.97 -67.48 5.68
CA ASP A 325 -5.98 -66.53 4.57
C ASP A 325 -5.98 -65.06 5.05
N VAL A 326 -6.38 -64.81 6.30
CA VAL A 326 -6.39 -63.48 6.93
C VAL A 326 -5.36 -63.45 8.05
N HIS A 327 -4.32 -62.64 7.87
CA HIS A 327 -3.22 -62.47 8.80
C HIS A 327 -3.59 -61.53 9.95
N LYS A 328 -3.94 -62.10 11.11
CA LYS A 328 -4.28 -61.36 12.35
C LYS A 328 -3.03 -60.97 13.14
N CYS A 329 -2.96 -59.70 13.55
CA CYS A 329 -1.93 -59.20 14.47
C CYS A 329 -2.45 -59.11 15.92
N GLU A 330 -1.60 -58.66 16.85
CA GLU A 330 -1.92 -58.52 18.28
C GLU A 330 -2.92 -57.41 18.61
N ASN A 331 -3.21 -56.50 17.68
CA ASN A 331 -4.19 -55.45 17.90
C ASN A 331 -5.61 -56.03 17.83
N GLU A 332 -6.42 -55.73 18.85
CA GLU A 332 -7.83 -56.12 18.88
C GLU A 332 -8.77 -54.99 18.44
N VAL A 333 -8.33 -53.74 18.53
CA VAL A 333 -9.15 -52.55 18.23
C VAL A 333 -8.90 -52.04 16.82
N CYS A 334 -9.94 -51.48 16.20
CA CYS A 334 -9.85 -50.80 14.91
C CYS A 334 -8.94 -49.55 14.99
N PRO A 335 -7.85 -49.47 14.22
CA PRO A 335 -6.94 -48.33 14.26
C PRO A 335 -7.40 -47.13 13.41
N ILE A 336 -8.50 -47.28 12.66
CA ILE A 336 -8.98 -46.28 11.71
C ILE A 336 -9.48 -45.03 12.43
N GLU A 337 -9.05 -43.86 11.97
CA GLU A 337 -9.49 -42.58 12.51
C GLU A 337 -10.84 -42.13 11.95
N CYS A 338 -11.52 -41.27 12.70
CA CYS A 338 -12.72 -40.57 12.25
C CYS A 338 -12.45 -39.86 10.90
N PRO A 339 -13.34 -40.01 9.90
CA PRO A 339 -13.20 -39.35 8.59
C PRO A 339 -13.24 -37.82 8.64
N ILE A 340 -13.82 -37.22 9.69
CA ILE A 340 -13.98 -35.76 9.82
C ILE A 340 -12.61 -35.06 9.87
N LYS A 341 -12.45 -34.00 9.05
CA LYS A 341 -11.23 -33.18 8.98
C LYS A 341 -10.84 -32.67 10.37
N LYS A 342 -9.54 -32.76 10.72
CA LYS A 342 -8.94 -32.38 12.01
C LYS A 342 -9.36 -33.21 13.25
N CYS A 343 -10.30 -34.15 13.15
CA CYS A 343 -10.57 -35.11 14.24
C CYS A 343 -9.48 -36.19 14.26
N ARG A 344 -8.87 -36.53 15.40
CA ARG A 344 -7.86 -37.62 15.51
C ARG A 344 -8.36 -38.83 16.32
N ARG A 345 -9.66 -38.93 16.55
CA ARG A 345 -10.26 -40.03 17.32
C ARG A 345 -10.27 -41.31 16.48
N ARG A 346 -10.09 -42.45 17.14
CA ARG A 346 -10.14 -43.78 16.53
C ARG A 346 -11.54 -44.37 16.64
N CYS A 347 -11.84 -45.32 15.75
CA CYS A 347 -13.09 -46.08 15.76
C CYS A 347 -13.27 -46.82 17.09
N GLU A 348 -14.49 -46.81 17.64
CA GLU A 348 -14.83 -47.48 18.90
C GLU A 348 -15.00 -49.00 18.75
N SER A 349 -14.89 -49.53 17.54
CA SER A 349 -15.02 -50.95 17.27
C SER A 349 -13.87 -51.76 17.89
N LYS A 350 -14.26 -52.78 18.66
CA LYS A 350 -13.36 -53.80 19.22
C LYS A 350 -12.95 -54.88 18.20
N ASN A 351 -13.18 -54.65 16.91
CA ASN A 351 -12.71 -55.51 15.84
C ASN A 351 -11.63 -54.77 15.03
N HIS A 352 -10.40 -55.27 15.06
CA HIS A 352 -9.28 -54.74 14.27
C HIS A 352 -9.57 -54.68 12.76
N PHE A 353 -10.35 -55.64 12.25
CA PHE A 353 -10.73 -55.75 10.84
C PHE A 353 -12.09 -55.13 10.51
N HIS A 354 -12.64 -54.31 11.42
CA HIS A 354 -13.93 -53.62 11.24
C HIS A 354 -14.05 -52.86 9.91
N ALA A 355 -12.93 -52.32 9.38
CA ALA A 355 -12.92 -51.64 8.09
C ALA A 355 -13.46 -52.49 6.91
N PHE A 356 -13.40 -53.82 7.01
CA PHE A 356 -13.90 -54.74 5.99
C PHE A 356 -15.40 -55.04 6.09
N GLU A 357 -16.05 -54.69 7.21
CA GLU A 357 -17.47 -54.99 7.45
C GLU A 357 -18.42 -53.99 6.77
N GLY A 358 -17.89 -52.96 6.10
CA GLY A 358 -18.66 -51.99 5.31
C GLY A 358 -19.49 -50.99 6.12
N ASN A 359 -19.54 -51.12 7.46
CA ASN A 359 -20.33 -50.27 8.35
C ASN A 359 -19.46 -49.21 9.02
N ASN A 360 -19.22 -48.08 8.35
CA ASN A 360 -18.30 -47.04 8.84
C ASN A 360 -18.83 -46.17 10.00
N LYS A 361 -20.03 -46.46 10.52
CA LYS A 361 -20.73 -45.61 11.51
C LYS A 361 -20.50 -46.06 12.95
N ASN A 362 -19.24 -46.11 13.40
CA ASN A 362 -18.87 -46.48 14.79
C ASN A 362 -18.12 -45.34 15.52
N PHE A 363 -18.71 -44.14 15.45
CA PHE A 363 -18.26 -42.93 16.14
C PHE A 363 -19.48 -42.31 16.85
N SER A 364 -19.54 -42.42 18.17
CA SER A 364 -20.77 -42.16 18.95
C SER A 364 -20.97 -40.71 19.39
N GLU A 365 -20.00 -39.83 19.16
CA GLU A 365 -20.03 -38.44 19.62
C GLU A 365 -20.34 -37.43 18.50
N GLU A 366 -20.98 -36.33 18.89
CA GLU A 366 -21.19 -35.15 18.04
C GLU A 366 -19.86 -34.48 17.65
N HIS A 367 -19.81 -33.91 16.45
CA HIS A 367 -18.67 -33.14 15.97
C HIS A 367 -19.09 -31.73 15.57
N GLN A 368 -18.19 -30.75 15.72
CA GLN A 368 -18.40 -29.44 15.09
C GLN A 368 -18.25 -29.58 13.58
N CYS A 369 -19.20 -29.05 12.79
CA CYS A 369 -19.07 -29.00 11.34
C CYS A 369 -17.78 -28.25 10.93
N PRO A 370 -16.92 -28.85 10.08
CA PRO A 370 -15.66 -28.23 9.67
C PRO A 370 -15.81 -27.25 8.52
N ASP A 371 -16.99 -27.16 7.91
CA ASP A 371 -17.26 -26.37 6.71
C ASP A 371 -17.59 -24.91 7.04
N GLU A 372 -17.43 -24.03 6.05
CA GLU A 372 -17.68 -22.60 6.16
C GLU A 372 -19.12 -22.23 5.81
N CYS A 373 -19.59 -21.08 6.30
CA CYS A 373 -20.94 -20.60 6.06
C CYS A 373 -21.26 -20.39 4.57
N GLU A 374 -22.42 -20.89 4.14
CA GLU A 374 -22.96 -20.85 2.77
C GLU A 374 -24.05 -19.79 2.57
N GLU A 375 -24.43 -19.04 3.60
CA GLU A 375 -25.41 -17.95 3.47
C GLU A 375 -24.88 -16.76 2.66
N LEU A 376 -25.78 -16.00 2.04
CA LEU A 376 -25.43 -14.80 1.29
C LEU A 376 -25.02 -13.66 2.24
N GLY A 377 -24.22 -12.71 1.73
CA GLY A 377 -23.63 -11.64 2.55
C GLY A 377 -22.32 -12.03 3.22
N ILE A 378 -21.80 -11.13 4.06
CA ILE A 378 -20.46 -11.24 4.65
C ILE A 378 -20.55 -11.64 6.11
N CYS A 379 -19.87 -12.73 6.48
CA CYS A 379 -19.91 -13.29 7.83
C CYS A 379 -19.13 -12.44 8.86
N LYS A 380 -17.96 -11.93 8.47
CA LYS A 380 -17.11 -11.08 9.30
C LYS A 380 -16.19 -10.24 8.44
N VAL A 381 -16.27 -8.92 8.60
CA VAL A 381 -15.31 -7.97 8.06
C VAL A 381 -14.08 -7.87 8.98
N VAL A 382 -12.88 -7.98 8.43
CA VAL A 382 -11.64 -7.72 9.19
C VAL A 382 -11.53 -6.22 9.40
N LEU A 383 -11.79 -5.76 10.63
CA LEU A 383 -11.98 -4.33 10.95
C LEU A 383 -10.75 -3.48 10.67
N GLU A 384 -9.55 -4.07 10.78
CA GLU A 384 -8.29 -3.41 10.47
C GLU A 384 -7.96 -3.58 8.97
N PRO A 385 -7.99 -2.49 8.18
CA PRO A 385 -7.48 -2.56 6.81
C PRO A 385 -5.99 -2.85 6.85
N SER A 386 -5.56 -3.83 6.05
CA SER A 386 -4.14 -4.06 5.81
C SER A 386 -3.54 -2.81 5.19
N LYS A 387 -2.43 -2.35 5.78
CA LYS A 387 -1.63 -1.22 5.27
C LYS A 387 -0.38 -1.79 4.64
N GLU A 388 -0.20 -1.51 3.36
CA GLU A 388 0.98 -1.92 2.60
C GLU A 388 1.60 -0.67 1.97
N GLU A 389 2.90 -0.48 2.11
CA GLU A 389 3.61 0.58 1.38
C GLU A 389 3.92 0.08 -0.03
N VAL A 390 3.35 0.74 -1.04
CA VAL A 390 3.44 0.34 -2.45
C VAL A 390 4.09 1.44 -3.27
N GLU A 391 4.93 1.06 -4.24
CA GLU A 391 5.53 1.99 -5.19
C GLU A 391 4.51 2.35 -6.29
N TYR A 392 4.19 3.64 -6.39
CA TYR A 392 3.49 4.22 -7.52
C TYR A 392 4.50 4.61 -8.60
N VAL A 393 4.26 4.18 -9.84
CA VAL A 393 5.12 4.44 -10.99
C VAL A 393 4.28 5.03 -12.12
N ASN A 394 4.66 6.22 -12.58
CA ASN A 394 4.14 6.81 -13.81
C ASN A 394 5.28 7.23 -14.75
N LYS A 395 4.95 8.01 -15.79
CA LYS A 395 5.90 8.49 -16.80
C LYS A 395 6.98 9.45 -16.24
N PHE A 396 6.68 10.20 -15.18
CA PHE A 396 7.55 11.28 -14.70
C PHE A 396 8.33 10.94 -13.44
N GLU A 397 7.69 10.22 -12.52
CA GLU A 397 8.25 9.97 -11.19
C GLU A 397 7.81 8.63 -10.61
N LYS A 398 8.46 8.29 -9.51
CA LYS A 398 8.12 7.14 -8.67
C LYS A 398 8.06 7.60 -7.22
N PHE A 399 7.00 7.23 -6.52
CA PHE A 399 6.83 7.57 -5.11
C PHE A 399 6.12 6.44 -4.36
N MET A 400 6.29 6.41 -3.04
CA MET A 400 5.64 5.42 -2.17
C MET A 400 4.32 5.97 -1.65
N PHE A 401 3.31 5.12 -1.57
CA PHE A 401 2.04 5.44 -0.91
C PHE A 401 1.50 4.26 -0.10
N THR A 402 0.72 4.58 0.92
CA THR A 402 0.05 3.57 1.72
C THR A 402 -1.22 3.06 1.02
N LYS A 403 -1.21 1.79 0.63
CA LYS A 403 -2.35 1.04 0.15
C LYS A 403 -3.16 0.51 1.32
N TYR A 404 -4.45 0.82 1.33
CA TYR A 404 -5.42 0.28 2.28
C TYR A 404 -6.27 -0.77 1.57
N SER A 405 -6.21 -2.02 2.05
CA SER A 405 -7.08 -3.08 1.54
C SER A 405 -7.77 -3.84 2.67
N GLN A 406 -9.02 -4.22 2.45
CA GLN A 406 -9.82 -4.93 3.45
C GLN A 406 -10.23 -6.31 2.93
N THR A 407 -10.03 -7.32 3.77
CA THR A 407 -10.40 -8.71 3.50
C THR A 407 -11.61 -9.11 4.34
N PHE A 408 -12.39 -10.07 3.86
CA PHE A 408 -13.48 -10.69 4.61
C PHE A 408 -13.16 -12.15 4.92
N GLN A 409 -13.80 -12.68 5.96
CA GLN A 409 -13.67 -14.08 6.36
C GLN A 409 -15.05 -14.72 6.44
N ARG A 410 -15.21 -15.89 5.81
CA ARG A 410 -16.36 -16.78 6.06
C ARG A 410 -16.18 -17.45 7.41
N LEU A 411 -17.18 -17.34 8.28
CA LEU A 411 -17.12 -17.99 9.60
C LEU A 411 -17.45 -19.48 9.46
N SER A 412 -16.88 -20.30 10.34
CA SER A 412 -17.17 -21.74 10.40
C SER A 412 -18.63 -21.97 10.81
N CYS A 413 -19.22 -23.05 10.30
CA CYS A 413 -20.58 -23.43 10.61
C CYS A 413 -20.76 -23.71 12.11
N CYS A 414 -21.86 -23.23 12.70
CA CYS A 414 -22.19 -23.48 14.11
C CYS A 414 -22.93 -24.82 14.34
N ILE A 415 -23.42 -25.47 13.29
CA ILE A 415 -24.18 -26.72 13.39
C ILE A 415 -23.24 -27.87 13.79
N LYS A 416 -23.71 -28.72 14.71
CA LYS A 416 -23.04 -29.97 15.05
C LYS A 416 -23.50 -31.11 14.16
N ILE A 417 -22.56 -31.93 13.72
CA ILE A 417 -22.82 -33.18 13.02
C ILE A 417 -23.31 -34.20 14.06
N PRO A 418 -24.48 -34.84 13.84
CA PRO A 418 -25.03 -35.85 14.74
C PRO A 418 -24.09 -37.05 14.95
N PRO A 419 -24.28 -37.81 16.06
CA PRO A 419 -23.62 -39.10 16.24
C PRO A 419 -23.83 -40.02 15.04
N TYR A 420 -22.81 -40.81 14.69
CA TYR A 420 -22.86 -41.76 13.57
C TYR A 420 -23.02 -41.14 12.17
N GLU A 421 -22.89 -39.82 12.06
CA GLU A 421 -22.91 -39.09 10.80
C GLU A 421 -21.60 -38.33 10.56
N PHE A 422 -21.35 -37.96 9.30
CA PHE A 422 -20.14 -37.24 8.89
C PHE A 422 -20.44 -35.84 8.33
N GLN A 423 -21.73 -35.51 8.16
CA GLN A 423 -22.26 -34.24 7.68
C GLN A 423 -23.62 -34.01 8.35
N HIS A 424 -24.07 -32.77 8.47
CA HIS A 424 -25.45 -32.45 8.87
C HIS A 424 -26.28 -32.11 7.64
N GLU A 425 -27.60 -32.21 7.73
CA GLU A 425 -28.51 -31.76 6.67
C GLU A 425 -28.72 -30.23 6.72
N GLY A 426 -29.02 -29.62 5.56
CA GLY A 426 -29.25 -28.18 5.44
C GLY A 426 -28.00 -27.35 5.12
N LYS A 427 -28.19 -26.02 4.98
CA LYS A 427 -27.11 -25.08 4.67
C LYS A 427 -26.17 -24.88 5.86
N HIS A 428 -24.90 -24.62 5.59
CA HIS A 428 -23.95 -24.23 6.62
C HIS A 428 -24.18 -22.79 7.07
N VAL A 429 -24.53 -22.59 8.34
CA VAL A 429 -24.86 -21.27 8.92
C VAL A 429 -24.05 -20.94 10.19
N HIS A 430 -24.10 -19.68 10.63
CA HIS A 430 -23.57 -19.23 11.92
C HIS A 430 -24.53 -18.25 12.60
N GLU A 431 -24.37 -18.03 13.92
CA GLU A 431 -25.30 -17.20 14.71
C GLU A 431 -25.25 -15.69 14.41
N LYS A 432 -24.12 -15.18 13.91
CA LYS A 432 -24.00 -13.74 13.60
C LYS A 432 -24.84 -13.36 12.38
N LEU A 433 -25.38 -12.14 12.38
CA LEU A 433 -26.03 -11.56 11.21
C LEU A 433 -24.99 -11.27 10.13
N HIS A 434 -25.35 -11.53 8.87
CA HIS A 434 -24.54 -11.21 7.71
C HIS A 434 -24.59 -9.70 7.40
N GLU A 435 -23.45 -9.14 7.01
CA GLU A 435 -23.33 -7.78 6.52
C GLU A 435 -23.57 -7.74 5.00
N CYS A 436 -23.97 -6.59 4.49
CA CYS A 436 -24.21 -6.37 3.07
C CYS A 436 -22.92 -6.52 2.24
N ASP A 437 -23.03 -7.14 1.05
CA ASP A 437 -21.93 -7.43 0.14
C ASP A 437 -21.76 -6.39 -0.98
N ALA A 438 -22.44 -5.24 -0.89
CA ALA A 438 -22.28 -4.15 -1.83
C ALA A 438 -20.93 -3.44 -1.65
N THR A 439 -20.19 -3.24 -2.76
CA THR A 439 -18.91 -2.53 -2.81
C THR A 439 -19.03 -1.20 -3.55
N CYS A 440 -18.27 -0.19 -3.11
CA CYS A 440 -18.22 1.10 -3.80
C CYS A 440 -17.56 0.94 -5.18
N PRO A 441 -18.13 1.52 -6.27
CA PRO A 441 -17.64 1.33 -7.62
C PRO A 441 -16.38 2.14 -7.95
N ASN A 442 -15.99 3.08 -7.09
CA ASN A 442 -14.88 4.00 -7.33
C ASN A 442 -13.58 3.60 -6.61
N ASP A 443 -13.68 2.77 -5.57
CA ASP A 443 -12.56 2.44 -4.70
C ASP A 443 -12.50 0.95 -4.37
N SER A 444 -11.42 0.53 -3.71
CA SER A 444 -11.35 -0.78 -3.03
C SER A 444 -11.91 -0.70 -1.61
N GLY A 445 -12.82 0.24 -1.36
CA GLY A 445 -13.39 0.51 -0.06
C GLY A 445 -14.18 -0.68 0.48
N LYS A 446 -14.49 -0.59 1.76
CA LYS A 446 -15.15 -1.67 2.51
C LYS A 446 -16.52 -2.01 1.90
N HIS A 447 -17.00 -3.21 2.16
CA HIS A 447 -18.39 -3.54 1.87
C HIS A 447 -19.31 -2.75 2.80
N CYS A 448 -20.56 -2.58 2.39
CA CYS A 448 -21.52 -1.84 3.20
C CYS A 448 -21.63 -2.42 4.62
N THR A 449 -21.48 -1.58 5.65
CA THR A 449 -21.53 -1.99 7.06
C THR A 449 -22.95 -2.22 7.57
N SER A 450 -23.95 -2.09 6.71
CA SER A 450 -25.35 -2.33 7.04
C SER A 450 -25.68 -3.83 6.99
N PRO A 451 -26.75 -4.28 7.68
CA PRO A 451 -27.22 -5.66 7.58
C PRO A 451 -27.50 -6.08 6.13
N TYR A 452 -27.32 -7.36 5.84
CA TYR A 452 -27.71 -7.94 4.55
C TYR A 452 -29.18 -7.62 4.21
N GLU A 453 -29.46 -7.28 2.95
CA GLU A 453 -30.79 -6.82 2.46
C GLU A 453 -31.35 -5.54 3.13
N HIS A 454 -30.50 -4.62 3.59
CA HIS A 454 -30.97 -3.32 4.06
C HIS A 454 -31.59 -2.46 2.92
N ASN A 455 -32.60 -1.66 3.28
CA ASN A 455 -33.21 -0.68 2.37
C ASN A 455 -32.59 0.71 2.62
N GLY A 456 -31.87 1.25 1.65
CA GLY A 456 -31.28 2.60 1.72
C GLY A 456 -29.93 2.71 0.99
N GLU A 457 -29.28 3.86 1.11
CA GLU A 457 -27.92 4.06 0.61
C GLU A 457 -26.90 3.20 1.37
N HIS A 458 -25.86 2.75 0.67
CA HIS A 458 -24.80 1.97 1.28
C HIS A 458 -23.85 2.88 2.07
N GLU A 459 -23.60 2.53 3.33
CA GLU A 459 -22.62 3.19 4.19
C GLU A 459 -21.38 2.32 4.34
N THR A 460 -20.20 2.91 4.16
CA THR A 460 -18.92 2.20 4.21
C THR A 460 -17.77 3.12 4.59
N ALA A 461 -16.65 2.54 5.03
CA ALA A 461 -15.39 3.28 5.04
C ALA A 461 -14.73 3.17 3.66
N HIS A 462 -14.64 4.30 2.98
CA HIS A 462 -14.06 4.38 1.65
C HIS A 462 -12.55 4.12 1.63
N GLY A 463 -12.07 3.56 0.52
CA GLY A 463 -10.68 3.15 0.32
C GLY A 463 -9.95 3.94 -0.77
N ASN A 464 -8.84 3.38 -1.22
CA ASN A 464 -8.07 3.88 -2.37
C ASN A 464 -8.83 3.69 -3.69
N MET A 465 -8.75 4.66 -4.61
CA MET A 465 -9.54 4.68 -5.85
C MET A 465 -8.93 3.80 -6.98
N TYR A 466 -8.76 2.49 -6.75
CA TYR A 466 -8.14 1.57 -7.72
C TYR A 466 -8.86 1.44 -9.07
N LEU A 467 -10.18 1.67 -9.06
CA LEU A 467 -11.04 1.53 -10.23
C LEU A 467 -11.16 2.81 -11.05
N THR A 468 -10.35 3.83 -10.74
CA THR A 468 -10.36 5.10 -11.47
C THR A 468 -9.04 5.41 -12.17
N SER A 469 -9.12 6.35 -13.10
CA SER A 469 -8.00 6.94 -13.82
C SER A 469 -8.22 8.44 -13.97
N PHE A 470 -7.14 9.22 -13.95
CA PHE A 470 -7.23 10.66 -14.12
C PHE A 470 -7.65 11.04 -15.53
N THR A 471 -8.48 12.08 -15.60
CA THR A 471 -8.95 12.73 -16.83
C THR A 471 -8.82 14.24 -16.68
N CYS A 472 -8.35 14.88 -17.74
CA CYS A 472 -8.23 16.33 -17.83
C CYS A 472 -8.26 16.75 -19.30
N GLU A 473 -8.46 18.04 -19.57
CA GLU A 473 -8.28 18.62 -20.91
C GLU A 473 -6.79 18.70 -21.28
N GLU A 474 -5.92 18.91 -20.30
CA GLU A 474 -4.46 18.92 -20.47
C GLU A 474 -3.89 17.50 -20.28
N ASP A 475 -2.99 17.08 -21.16
CA ASP A 475 -2.38 15.74 -21.12
C ASP A 475 -1.49 15.52 -19.89
N GLU A 476 -0.92 16.60 -19.32
CA GLU A 476 0.02 16.59 -18.19
C GLU A 476 -0.43 17.63 -17.14
N PHE A 477 -0.45 17.29 -15.85
CA PHE A 477 -0.90 18.18 -14.78
C PHE A 477 -0.24 17.82 -13.43
N GLU A 478 -0.45 18.67 -12.42
CA GLU A 478 0.00 18.43 -11.04
C GLU A 478 -1.20 18.16 -10.13
N PHE A 479 -1.13 17.13 -9.29
CA PHE A 479 -2.15 16.78 -8.29
C PHE A 479 -1.46 16.36 -6.99
N GLU A 480 -1.83 17.00 -5.87
CA GLU A 480 -1.22 16.79 -4.54
C GLU A 480 0.33 16.84 -4.53
N GLY A 481 0.93 17.71 -5.36
CA GLY A 481 2.39 17.85 -5.47
C GLY A 481 3.07 16.84 -6.40
N HIS A 482 2.29 15.95 -7.03
CA HIS A 482 2.76 14.94 -7.96
C HIS A 482 2.46 15.30 -9.41
N ARG A 483 3.42 15.06 -10.30
CA ARG A 483 3.22 15.29 -11.75
C ARG A 483 2.62 14.04 -12.39
N LEU A 484 1.45 14.18 -13.00
CA LEU A 484 0.65 13.09 -13.53
C LEU A 484 0.25 13.36 -14.99
N ASN A 485 -0.19 12.30 -15.67
CA ASN A 485 -0.73 12.35 -17.02
C ASN A 485 -2.19 11.88 -17.03
N VAL A 486 -2.91 12.26 -18.08
CA VAL A 486 -4.23 11.67 -18.36
C VAL A 486 -4.09 10.16 -18.58
N GLY A 487 -4.88 9.38 -17.85
CA GLY A 487 -4.83 7.92 -17.82
C GLY A 487 -4.01 7.31 -16.67
N ASP A 488 -3.29 8.12 -15.89
CA ASP A 488 -2.63 7.67 -14.66
C ASP A 488 -3.68 7.14 -13.64
N ARG A 489 -3.26 6.22 -12.77
CA ARG A 489 -4.15 5.51 -11.83
C ARG A 489 -4.49 6.40 -10.63
N GLY A 490 -5.73 6.29 -10.13
CA GLY A 490 -6.18 6.97 -8.92
C GLY A 490 -5.91 6.21 -7.62
N ASP A 491 -5.14 5.12 -7.65
CA ASP A 491 -4.98 4.22 -6.51
C ASP A 491 -4.23 4.81 -5.31
N PHE A 492 -3.44 5.86 -5.49
CA PHE A 492 -2.85 6.58 -4.36
C PHE A 492 -3.82 7.57 -3.70
N VAL A 493 -4.98 7.85 -4.32
CA VAL A 493 -5.99 8.80 -3.82
C VAL A 493 -7.06 8.06 -3.01
N LEU A 494 -7.42 8.59 -1.83
CA LEU A 494 -8.50 8.06 -1.00
C LEU A 494 -9.86 8.65 -1.42
N CYS A 495 -10.87 7.81 -1.64
CA CYS A 495 -12.17 8.26 -2.17
C CYS A 495 -12.92 9.21 -1.23
N HIS A 496 -12.79 9.07 0.10
CA HIS A 496 -13.37 10.02 1.07
C HIS A 496 -12.53 11.30 1.25
N LYS A 497 -11.39 11.43 0.58
CA LYS A 497 -10.52 12.62 0.62
C LYS A 497 -10.46 13.38 -0.69
N LEU A 498 -10.93 12.78 -1.78
CA LEU A 498 -10.92 13.36 -3.12
C LEU A 498 -11.44 14.81 -3.16
N CYS A 499 -12.49 15.13 -2.40
CA CYS A 499 -13.13 16.44 -2.39
C CYS A 499 -12.83 17.27 -1.12
N GLU A 500 -11.97 16.78 -0.20
CA GLU A 500 -11.77 17.38 1.13
C GLU A 500 -11.19 18.80 1.03
N ASN A 501 -10.25 19.02 0.10
CA ASN A 501 -9.54 20.29 -0.08
C ASN A 501 -9.86 21.02 -1.39
N GLU A 502 -10.75 20.48 -2.22
CA GLU A 502 -11.04 21.03 -3.55
C GLU A 502 -11.94 22.27 -3.49
N GLY A 503 -12.71 22.44 -2.42
CA GLY A 503 -13.70 23.51 -2.32
C GLY A 503 -14.78 23.37 -3.40
N ARG A 504 -15.00 24.40 -4.21
CA ARG A 504 -16.00 24.37 -5.29
C ARG A 504 -15.43 23.65 -6.51
N HIS A 505 -16.05 22.55 -6.91
CA HIS A 505 -15.53 21.69 -7.97
C HIS A 505 -16.66 20.97 -8.72
N ARG A 506 -16.29 20.26 -9.78
CA ARG A 506 -17.17 19.44 -10.62
C ARG A 506 -16.51 18.09 -10.90
N HIS A 507 -17.28 17.03 -11.06
CA HIS A 507 -16.76 15.72 -11.47
C HIS A 507 -16.94 15.48 -12.96
N ILE A 508 -16.20 14.53 -13.50
CA ILE A 508 -16.38 14.02 -14.86
C ILE A 508 -16.82 12.57 -14.77
N ASP A 509 -17.84 12.20 -15.53
CA ASP A 509 -18.29 10.82 -15.65
C ASP A 509 -18.86 10.54 -17.04
N TYR A 510 -19.05 9.27 -17.37
CA TYR A 510 -19.67 8.90 -18.63
C TYR A 510 -21.12 9.40 -18.70
N CYS A 511 -21.52 9.80 -19.90
CA CYS A 511 -22.90 10.21 -20.15
C CYS A 511 -23.83 8.98 -20.08
N ILE A 512 -24.90 9.08 -19.30
CA ILE A 512 -25.88 8.00 -19.08
C ILE A 512 -27.06 8.11 -20.07
N ASP A 513 -27.34 9.31 -20.59
CA ASP A 513 -28.48 9.55 -21.47
C ASP A 513 -28.03 9.93 -22.90
N PRO A 514 -28.10 9.00 -23.86
CA PRO A 514 -27.74 9.26 -25.26
C PRO A 514 -28.67 10.25 -25.97
N THR A 515 -29.86 10.54 -25.42
CA THR A 515 -30.85 11.44 -26.04
C THR A 515 -30.52 12.91 -25.83
N VAL A 516 -29.95 13.25 -24.66
CA VAL A 516 -29.41 14.57 -24.30
C VAL A 516 -28.22 14.94 -25.21
N CYS A 517 -27.53 13.94 -25.73
CA CYS A 517 -26.34 14.09 -26.57
C CYS A 517 -26.60 14.51 -28.04
N ARG A 518 -27.84 14.90 -28.41
CA ARG A 518 -28.24 15.16 -29.81
C ARG A 518 -28.26 16.64 -30.20
N SER A 519 -28.25 17.59 -29.25
CA SER A 519 -28.18 19.03 -29.54
C SER A 519 -27.20 19.75 -28.59
N LEU A 520 -26.49 20.76 -29.09
CA LEU A 520 -25.54 21.59 -28.32
C LEU A 520 -26.22 22.48 -27.28
N ALA A 521 -27.55 22.65 -27.35
CA ALA A 521 -28.32 23.56 -26.50
C ALA A 521 -29.10 22.86 -25.38
N ASP A 522 -29.48 21.58 -25.55
CA ASP A 522 -30.30 20.84 -24.57
C ASP A 522 -29.47 19.96 -23.61
N GLY A 523 -28.14 20.02 -23.71
CA GLY A 523 -27.19 19.19 -22.96
C GLY A 523 -26.95 19.62 -21.51
N ARG A 524 -27.33 20.86 -21.16
CA ARG A 524 -27.04 21.47 -19.85
C ARG A 524 -28.26 21.43 -18.93
N LYS A 525 -28.05 21.00 -17.70
CA LYS A 525 -29.04 21.05 -16.62
C LYS A 525 -28.41 21.73 -15.40
N GLU A 526 -28.88 22.92 -15.09
CA GLU A 526 -28.42 23.72 -13.94
C GLU A 526 -28.42 22.89 -12.64
N GLY A 527 -27.34 23.00 -11.88
CA GLY A 527 -27.09 22.27 -10.63
C GLY A 527 -26.81 20.77 -10.79
N ILE A 528 -26.93 20.21 -11.99
CA ILE A 528 -26.92 18.76 -12.22
C ILE A 528 -25.76 18.35 -13.12
N LEU A 529 -25.75 18.79 -14.38
CA LEU A 529 -24.75 18.37 -15.37
C LEU A 529 -24.58 19.36 -16.54
N ASP A 530 -23.45 19.28 -17.21
CA ASP A 530 -23.19 19.95 -18.49
C ASP A 530 -22.44 19.00 -19.44
N HIS A 531 -22.87 18.90 -20.69
CA HIS A 531 -22.31 17.92 -21.63
C HIS A 531 -20.92 18.33 -22.14
N ILE A 532 -19.97 17.39 -22.13
CA ILE A 532 -18.61 17.65 -22.62
C ILE A 532 -18.54 17.36 -24.11
N THR A 533 -18.24 18.40 -24.91
CA THR A 533 -18.04 18.28 -26.36
C THR A 533 -16.61 17.85 -26.75
N ALA A 534 -15.65 18.06 -25.85
CA ALA A 534 -14.27 17.66 -26.02
C ALA A 534 -14.08 16.14 -25.96
N LYS A 535 -13.16 15.61 -26.77
CA LYS A 535 -12.80 14.18 -26.81
C LYS A 535 -11.80 13.81 -25.72
N LEU A 536 -12.27 13.70 -24.48
CA LEU A 536 -11.43 13.36 -23.33
C LEU A 536 -11.12 11.85 -23.27
N ARG A 537 -9.89 11.50 -22.89
CA ARG A 537 -9.47 10.13 -22.51
C ARG A 537 -10.12 9.72 -21.16
N PRO A 538 -10.09 8.44 -20.73
CA PRO A 538 -9.44 7.26 -21.32
C PRO A 538 -10.10 6.75 -22.62
N ASP A 539 -11.41 6.91 -22.79
CA ASP A 539 -12.14 6.57 -24.03
C ASP A 539 -12.64 7.84 -24.76
N PRO A 540 -11.92 8.36 -25.76
CA PRO A 540 -12.29 9.59 -26.48
C PRO A 540 -13.60 9.51 -27.28
N ASN A 541 -14.09 8.30 -27.57
CA ASN A 541 -15.29 8.08 -28.37
C ASN A 541 -16.56 7.97 -27.50
N ARG A 542 -16.39 7.60 -26.23
CA ARG A 542 -17.49 7.56 -25.27
C ARG A 542 -17.75 8.96 -24.72
N LYS A 543 -18.98 9.44 -24.93
CA LYS A 543 -19.45 10.76 -24.49
C LYS A 543 -19.44 10.89 -22.97
N LYS A 544 -19.16 12.09 -22.47
CA LYS A 544 -18.97 12.39 -21.05
C LYS A 544 -19.71 13.66 -20.66
N ASP A 545 -20.03 13.77 -19.38
CA ASP A 545 -20.66 14.93 -18.78
C ASP A 545 -19.79 15.45 -17.63
N TYR A 546 -19.76 16.77 -17.45
CA TYR A 546 -19.51 17.33 -16.14
C TYR A 546 -20.75 17.07 -15.28
N ILE A 547 -20.56 16.57 -14.06
CA ILE A 547 -21.63 16.30 -13.12
C ILE A 547 -21.35 16.97 -11.79
N SER A 548 -22.42 17.35 -11.07
CA SER A 548 -22.28 17.90 -9.72
C SER A 548 -21.89 16.82 -8.70
N HIS A 549 -21.30 17.23 -7.58
CA HIS A 549 -20.93 16.35 -6.46
C HIS A 549 -22.08 15.45 -6.01
N ARG A 550 -23.30 15.99 -5.93
CA ARG A 550 -24.50 15.21 -5.59
C ARG A 550 -24.73 14.07 -6.58
N VAL A 551 -24.72 14.38 -7.88
CA VAL A 551 -24.95 13.38 -8.95
C VAL A 551 -23.84 12.33 -8.96
N PHE A 552 -22.60 12.72 -8.65
CA PHE A 552 -21.49 11.79 -8.51
C PHE A 552 -21.77 10.70 -7.46
N TRP A 553 -22.22 11.08 -6.26
CA TRP A 553 -22.56 10.13 -5.18
C TRP A 553 -23.89 9.39 -5.41
N GLU A 554 -24.92 10.04 -5.97
CA GLU A 554 -26.17 9.36 -6.36
C GLU A 554 -25.89 8.19 -7.32
N ARG A 555 -24.93 8.35 -8.23
CA ARG A 555 -24.53 7.30 -9.18
C ARG A 555 -23.71 6.17 -8.55
N THR A 556 -23.14 6.34 -7.35
CA THR A 556 -22.48 5.25 -6.63
C THR A 556 -23.48 4.45 -5.80
N LYS A 557 -24.61 5.06 -5.40
CA LYS A 557 -25.57 4.55 -4.40
C LYS A 557 -24.97 4.42 -2.99
N PHE A 558 -23.81 5.02 -2.76
CA PHE A 558 -23.19 5.12 -1.44
C PHE A 558 -23.46 6.49 -0.85
N ARG A 559 -23.56 6.53 0.48
CA ARG A 559 -23.76 7.77 1.23
C ARG A 559 -22.56 8.69 1.04
N ASP A 560 -22.83 9.96 0.77
CA ASP A 560 -21.81 11.01 0.65
C ASP A 560 -21.07 11.20 1.99
N PRO A 561 -19.72 11.10 2.02
CA PRO A 561 -18.95 11.28 3.24
C PRO A 561 -18.85 12.75 3.70
N TYR A 562 -19.17 13.72 2.83
CA TYR A 562 -19.03 15.15 3.12
C TYR A 562 -20.36 15.76 3.58
N LYS A 563 -20.54 15.96 4.89
CA LYS A 563 -21.78 16.54 5.44
C LYS A 563 -21.76 18.07 5.48
N ASP A 564 -20.60 18.66 5.79
CA ASP A 564 -20.50 20.10 6.12
C ASP A 564 -20.23 21.00 4.89
N SER A 565 -19.81 20.40 3.76
CA SER A 565 -19.37 21.14 2.56
C SER A 565 -20.38 21.13 1.40
N LEU A 566 -21.52 20.47 1.56
CA LEU A 566 -22.50 20.24 0.49
C LEU A 566 -23.05 21.54 -0.13
N GLU A 567 -23.24 22.59 0.67
CA GLU A 567 -23.73 23.87 0.17
C GLU A 567 -22.71 24.61 -0.70
N ILE A 568 -21.42 24.40 -0.45
CA ILE A 568 -20.33 24.98 -1.26
C ILE A 568 -20.24 24.25 -2.61
N PHE A 569 -20.43 22.92 -2.62
CA PHE A 569 -20.36 22.10 -3.83
C PHE A 569 -21.52 22.35 -4.82
N LYS A 570 -22.64 22.90 -4.36
CA LYS A 570 -23.75 23.31 -5.23
C LYS A 570 -23.45 24.57 -6.03
N LYS A 571 -22.45 25.35 -5.63
CA LYS A 571 -22.17 26.66 -6.22
C LYS A 571 -21.13 26.57 -7.33
N CYS A 572 -21.22 27.53 -8.24
CA CYS A 572 -20.34 27.62 -9.39
C CYS A 572 -18.86 27.75 -8.95
N ASP A 573 -18.01 26.96 -9.60
CA ASP A 573 -16.57 26.82 -9.36
C ASP A 573 -15.72 27.89 -10.06
N HIS A 574 -16.36 28.83 -10.76
CA HIS A 574 -15.66 29.91 -11.45
C HIS A 574 -15.14 30.93 -10.43
N GLU A 575 -13.84 31.18 -10.47
CA GLU A 575 -13.13 32.10 -9.58
C GLU A 575 -12.93 33.47 -10.23
N CYS A 576 -12.94 34.53 -9.43
CA CYS A 576 -12.69 35.89 -9.87
C CYS A 576 -11.20 36.08 -10.19
N ILE A 577 -10.93 36.83 -11.26
CA ILE A 577 -9.59 37.09 -11.80
C ILE A 577 -8.80 38.16 -11.03
N ASP A 578 -9.40 38.93 -10.11
CA ASP A 578 -8.69 40.02 -9.40
C ASP A 578 -7.57 39.46 -8.49
N GLU A 579 -6.32 39.88 -8.73
CA GLU A 579 -5.13 39.48 -7.96
C GLU A 579 -5.25 39.77 -6.44
N LYS A 580 -6.12 40.71 -6.05
CA LYS A 580 -6.43 40.97 -4.63
C LYS A 580 -6.99 39.75 -3.89
N HIS A 581 -7.57 38.79 -4.63
CA HIS A 581 -8.07 37.52 -4.08
C HIS A 581 -6.99 36.43 -4.02
N HIS A 582 -5.81 36.68 -4.58
CA HIS A 582 -4.71 35.71 -4.72
C HIS A 582 -3.45 36.09 -3.95
N ASN A 583 -3.30 37.35 -3.53
CA ASN A 583 -2.14 37.85 -2.78
C ASN A 583 -2.33 37.80 -1.26
N CYS A 584 -1.42 37.11 -0.57
CA CYS A 584 -1.32 37.09 0.89
C CYS A 584 -0.35 38.19 1.35
N ASN A 585 -0.88 39.35 1.74
CA ASN A 585 -0.14 40.27 2.60
C ASN A 585 -0.77 40.16 3.99
N ASP A 586 0.04 39.81 5.00
CA ASP A 586 -0.33 39.68 6.42
C ASP A 586 -1.02 38.38 6.87
N GLY A 587 -0.30 37.26 6.84
CA GLY A 587 -0.48 36.15 7.80
C GLY A 587 -1.84 35.41 7.85
N ASN A 588 -2.81 35.79 7.02
CA ASN A 588 -4.12 35.17 6.85
C ASN A 588 -4.21 34.53 5.46
N ASP A 589 -4.98 33.45 5.35
CA ASP A 589 -5.24 32.77 4.07
C ASP A 589 -5.93 33.73 3.07
N PRO A 590 -5.54 33.69 1.78
CA PRO A 590 -6.10 34.56 0.76
C PRO A 590 -7.60 34.27 0.56
N VAL A 591 -8.43 35.31 0.67
CA VAL A 591 -9.88 35.19 0.47
C VAL A 591 -10.19 35.16 -1.02
N ARG A 592 -10.22 33.94 -1.57
CA ARG A 592 -10.68 33.66 -2.94
C ARG A 592 -12.13 34.12 -3.12
N SER A 593 -12.44 34.70 -4.28
CA SER A 593 -13.81 35.16 -4.63
C SER A 593 -14.35 34.33 -5.78
N PHE A 594 -15.57 33.79 -5.64
CA PHE A 594 -16.17 32.86 -6.61
C PHE A 594 -17.51 33.37 -7.14
N CYS A 595 -17.95 32.80 -8.26
CA CYS A 595 -19.27 33.05 -8.80
C CYS A 595 -20.37 32.69 -7.77
N THR A 596 -21.36 33.56 -7.65
CA THR A 596 -22.45 33.44 -6.67
C THR A 596 -23.58 32.49 -7.13
N GLN A 597 -23.61 32.16 -8.41
CA GLN A 597 -24.63 31.33 -9.03
C GLN A 597 -24.44 29.83 -8.71
N GLU A 598 -25.44 29.01 -9.06
CA GLU A 598 -25.36 27.55 -8.93
C GLU A 598 -24.44 26.93 -9.99
N LEU A 599 -23.91 25.75 -9.72
CA LEU A 599 -23.05 25.03 -10.67
C LEU A 599 -23.81 24.79 -11.99
N PHE A 600 -23.16 24.98 -13.13
CA PHE A 600 -23.78 24.85 -14.47
C PHE A 600 -24.96 25.81 -14.75
N HIS A 601 -25.00 26.97 -14.09
CA HIS A 601 -25.99 28.01 -14.39
C HIS A 601 -25.96 28.46 -15.88
N PRO A 602 -27.08 28.94 -16.43
CA PRO A 602 -27.08 29.59 -17.73
C PRO A 602 -26.22 30.86 -17.72
N LYS A 603 -25.64 31.22 -18.87
CA LYS A 603 -24.86 32.46 -18.98
C LYS A 603 -25.76 33.65 -18.69
N LEU A 604 -25.39 34.47 -17.71
CA LEU A 604 -26.06 35.74 -17.46
C LEU A 604 -25.67 36.74 -18.55
N ASP A 605 -26.60 37.64 -18.90
CA ASP A 605 -26.31 38.70 -19.85
C ASP A 605 -25.39 39.74 -19.18
N PRO A 606 -24.16 39.97 -19.67
CA PRO A 606 -23.24 40.95 -19.10
C PRO A 606 -23.79 42.38 -19.14
N THR A 607 -24.80 42.66 -19.97
CA THR A 607 -25.45 43.98 -20.06
C THR A 607 -26.60 44.16 -19.08
N SER A 608 -26.99 43.10 -18.37
CA SER A 608 -28.04 43.15 -17.34
C SER A 608 -27.48 43.61 -15.98
N ASN A 609 -28.36 44.11 -15.11
CA ASN A 609 -27.95 44.48 -13.75
C ASN A 609 -27.48 43.23 -12.99
N PRO A 610 -26.36 43.29 -12.25
CA PRO A 610 -25.88 42.17 -11.45
C PRO A 610 -26.96 41.71 -10.45
N PRO A 611 -27.13 40.39 -10.22
CA PRO A 611 -28.03 39.86 -9.22
C PRO A 611 -27.91 40.58 -7.86
N GLY A 612 -29.00 41.19 -7.40
CA GLY A 612 -29.03 41.93 -6.14
C GLY A 612 -28.39 43.34 -6.19
N ASN A 613 -28.01 43.84 -7.37
CA ASN A 613 -27.30 45.12 -7.58
C ASN A 613 -25.95 45.23 -6.84
N VAL A 614 -25.31 44.10 -6.57
CA VAL A 614 -24.02 44.03 -5.86
C VAL A 614 -23.02 43.28 -6.71
N GLY A 615 -21.87 43.90 -7.03
CA GLY A 615 -20.79 43.25 -7.78
C GLY A 615 -20.90 43.43 -9.30
N TYR A 616 -20.44 42.44 -10.09
CA TYR A 616 -20.42 42.51 -11.56
C TYR A 616 -20.66 41.14 -12.23
N ILE A 617 -21.11 41.17 -13.49
CA ILE A 617 -21.24 39.98 -14.35
C ILE A 617 -20.07 39.97 -15.36
N SER A 618 -19.29 38.90 -15.39
CA SER A 618 -18.20 38.70 -16.34
C SER A 618 -18.73 38.48 -17.76
N ILE A 619 -17.85 38.67 -18.75
CA ILE A 619 -18.20 38.56 -20.18
C ILE A 619 -18.68 37.16 -20.59
N ASP A 620 -18.24 36.12 -19.88
CA ASP A 620 -18.65 34.73 -20.07
C ASP A 620 -19.90 34.36 -19.26
N GLY A 621 -20.43 35.30 -18.46
CA GLY A 621 -21.76 35.26 -17.84
C GLY A 621 -21.77 34.87 -16.37
N HIS A 622 -20.65 34.97 -15.64
CA HIS A 622 -20.54 34.63 -14.21
C HIS A 622 -20.67 35.87 -13.32
N HIS A 623 -21.38 35.75 -12.19
CA HIS A 623 -21.64 36.87 -11.29
C HIS A 623 -20.77 36.81 -10.03
N PHE A 624 -19.97 37.85 -9.78
CA PHE A 624 -19.12 38.00 -8.61
C PHE A 624 -19.58 39.15 -7.74
N SER A 625 -19.49 39.01 -6.41
CA SER A 625 -19.89 40.05 -5.45
C SER A 625 -18.83 41.12 -5.19
N CYS A 626 -17.59 40.90 -5.65
CA CYS A 626 -16.51 41.88 -5.55
C CYS A 626 -16.59 42.94 -6.67
N GLU A 627 -15.78 43.99 -6.54
CA GLU A 627 -15.64 44.99 -7.60
C GLU A 627 -15.07 44.36 -8.87
N ASP A 628 -15.55 44.79 -10.04
CA ASP A 628 -15.03 44.33 -11.33
C ASP A 628 -13.52 44.62 -11.41
N PRO A 629 -12.65 43.60 -11.55
CA PRO A 629 -11.21 43.79 -11.72
C PRO A 629 -10.88 44.71 -12.90
N ALA A 630 -11.75 44.79 -13.92
CA ALA A 630 -11.59 45.76 -14.99
C ALA A 630 -11.61 47.21 -14.49
N ASN A 631 -12.25 47.52 -13.36
CA ASN A 631 -12.18 48.86 -12.73
C ASN A 631 -10.79 49.19 -12.14
N ASN A 632 -9.98 48.19 -11.80
CA ASN A 632 -8.60 48.35 -11.27
C ASN A 632 -7.52 48.29 -12.36
N VAL A 633 -7.84 47.77 -13.55
CA VAL A 633 -6.97 47.82 -14.72
C VAL A 633 -7.14 49.19 -15.40
N GLY A 634 -6.09 50.00 -15.35
CA GLY A 634 -6.06 51.38 -15.87
C GLY A 634 -6.55 51.52 -17.32
N ASP A 635 -6.88 52.75 -17.70
CA ASP A 635 -7.20 53.10 -19.09
C ASP A 635 -5.99 52.75 -19.99
N PHE A 636 -6.21 52.22 -21.19
CA PHE A 636 -5.12 51.85 -22.10
C PHE A 636 -5.04 52.74 -23.34
N HIS A 637 -3.82 52.96 -23.81
CA HIS A 637 -3.57 53.34 -25.20
C HIS A 637 -3.05 52.13 -25.95
N ILE A 638 -3.93 51.55 -26.77
CA ILE A 638 -3.67 50.31 -27.52
C ILE A 638 -3.22 50.68 -28.93
N VAL A 639 -1.98 50.35 -29.27
CA VAL A 639 -1.39 50.63 -30.58
C VAL A 639 -1.18 49.32 -31.32
N PHE A 640 -2.05 49.06 -32.30
CA PHE A 640 -1.88 47.96 -33.24
C PHE A 640 -0.82 48.33 -34.28
N VAL A 641 0.21 47.50 -34.42
CA VAL A 641 1.26 47.68 -35.41
C VAL A 641 1.26 46.45 -36.31
N VAL A 642 0.66 46.59 -37.49
CA VAL A 642 0.30 45.46 -38.35
C VAL A 642 1.12 45.49 -39.64
N ASP A 643 1.75 44.36 -39.93
CA ASP A 643 2.43 44.10 -41.17
C ASP A 643 1.41 44.03 -42.32
N ARG A 644 1.65 44.81 -43.38
CA ARG A 644 0.90 44.78 -44.63
C ARG A 644 1.80 44.53 -45.83
N SER A 645 2.99 43.97 -45.62
CA SER A 645 3.95 43.63 -46.68
C SER A 645 3.36 42.61 -47.67
N TYR A 646 4.04 42.41 -48.80
CA TYR A 646 3.53 41.53 -49.86
C TYR A 646 3.30 40.08 -49.39
N SER A 647 4.09 39.56 -48.43
CA SER A 647 3.92 38.21 -47.86
C SER A 647 2.56 38.02 -47.16
N MET A 648 1.91 39.11 -46.75
CA MET A 648 0.58 39.13 -46.16
C MET A 648 -0.56 38.82 -47.14
N ILE A 649 -0.27 38.67 -48.43
CA ILE A 649 -1.24 38.20 -49.44
C ILE A 649 -1.53 36.69 -49.33
N THR A 650 -0.65 35.95 -48.66
CA THR A 650 -0.76 34.49 -48.51
C THR A 650 -2.08 34.11 -47.83
N ASP A 651 -2.64 32.98 -48.24
CA ASP A 651 -4.00 32.57 -47.91
C ASP A 651 -4.03 31.36 -46.94
N ASP A 652 -2.91 31.07 -46.28
CA ASP A 652 -2.76 30.05 -45.23
C ASP A 652 -3.41 30.44 -43.90
N CYS A 653 -3.73 31.73 -43.71
CA CYS A 653 -4.53 32.26 -42.62
C CYS A 653 -5.60 33.17 -43.22
N LYS A 654 -6.89 32.88 -43.01
CA LYS A 654 -8.03 33.57 -43.65
C LYS A 654 -9.03 34.07 -42.60
N PRO A 655 -9.68 35.22 -42.80
CA PRO A 655 -10.63 35.75 -41.83
C PRO A 655 -11.77 34.76 -41.54
N LEU A 656 -12.07 34.55 -40.25
CA LEU A 656 -13.15 33.66 -39.80
C LEU A 656 -14.51 34.30 -40.09
N CYS A 657 -14.58 35.62 -39.89
CA CYS A 657 -15.77 36.44 -39.95
C CYS A 657 -16.91 35.86 -39.11
N SER A 658 -16.64 35.66 -37.83
CA SER A 658 -17.63 35.22 -36.84
C SER A 658 -18.78 36.22 -36.68
N LYS A 659 -18.59 37.47 -37.12
CA LYS A 659 -19.56 38.56 -37.08
C LYS A 659 -20.05 38.91 -38.49
N THR A 660 -21.31 39.33 -38.59
CA THR A 660 -21.90 39.72 -39.88
C THR A 660 -21.19 40.93 -40.49
N GLN A 661 -20.67 41.84 -39.66
CA GLN A 661 -19.94 43.05 -40.06
C GLN A 661 -18.58 42.76 -40.70
N THR A 662 -17.92 41.66 -40.33
CA THR A 662 -16.63 41.26 -40.90
C THR A 662 -16.75 40.36 -42.12
N SER A 663 -17.96 39.86 -42.46
CA SER A 663 -18.22 38.97 -43.61
C SER A 663 -17.68 39.46 -44.96
N ARG A 664 -17.62 40.77 -45.17
CA ARG A 664 -17.03 41.43 -46.35
C ARG A 664 -15.52 41.23 -46.50
N LEU A 665 -14.81 40.87 -45.43
CA LEU A 665 -13.39 40.53 -45.49
C LEU A 665 -13.16 39.26 -46.32
N LYS A 666 -14.10 38.30 -46.33
CA LYS A 666 -14.00 37.10 -47.18
C LYS A 666 -14.01 37.40 -48.68
N HIS A 667 -14.55 38.55 -49.08
CA HIS A 667 -14.67 38.94 -50.48
C HIS A 667 -13.51 39.86 -50.91
N SER A 668 -13.02 40.71 -50.01
CA SER A 668 -12.03 41.75 -50.33
C SER A 668 -10.61 41.44 -49.82
N HIS A 669 -10.49 40.68 -48.73
CA HIS A 669 -9.26 40.45 -47.98
C HIS A 669 -9.21 38.99 -47.48
N ASN A 670 -9.35 38.01 -48.37
CA ASN A 670 -9.35 36.59 -47.99
C ASN A 670 -7.92 36.02 -47.85
N ASN A 671 -7.11 36.66 -47.00
CA ASN A 671 -5.68 36.42 -46.81
C ASN A 671 -5.25 36.73 -45.36
N ARG A 672 -3.95 36.58 -45.06
CA ARG A 672 -3.37 36.86 -43.73
C ARG A 672 -3.75 38.25 -43.21
N LEU A 673 -3.67 39.29 -44.06
CA LEU A 673 -4.02 40.65 -43.66
C LEU A 673 -5.49 40.77 -43.25
N GLY A 674 -6.41 40.16 -44.00
CA GLY A 674 -7.82 40.16 -43.62
C GLY A 674 -8.11 39.35 -42.35
N ALA A 675 -7.37 38.27 -42.11
CA ALA A 675 -7.44 37.54 -40.85
C ALA A 675 -7.03 38.42 -39.65
N VAL A 676 -5.98 39.24 -39.82
CA VAL A 676 -5.59 40.22 -38.80
C VAL A 676 -6.68 41.29 -38.59
N TYR A 677 -7.28 41.82 -39.66
CA TYR A 677 -8.38 42.80 -39.53
C TYR A 677 -9.60 42.24 -38.80
N ASP A 678 -9.96 40.98 -39.06
CA ASP A 678 -11.05 40.30 -38.36
C ASP A 678 -10.76 40.16 -36.86
N VAL A 679 -9.52 39.81 -36.50
CA VAL A 679 -9.12 39.66 -35.09
C VAL A 679 -9.01 41.00 -34.37
N VAL A 680 -8.46 42.04 -35.02
CA VAL A 680 -8.40 43.40 -34.46
C VAL A 680 -9.82 43.94 -34.23
N TYR A 681 -10.75 43.71 -35.17
CA TYR A 681 -12.16 44.05 -35.00
C TYR A 681 -12.77 43.35 -33.78
N ASN A 682 -12.61 42.02 -33.71
CA ASN A 682 -13.16 41.22 -32.61
C ASN A 682 -12.56 41.64 -31.26
N PHE A 683 -11.27 41.95 -31.20
CA PHE A 683 -10.62 42.44 -29.98
C PHE A 683 -11.21 43.78 -29.52
N ILE A 684 -11.36 44.75 -30.43
CA ILE A 684 -11.94 46.06 -30.10
C ILE A 684 -13.40 45.90 -29.66
N GLU A 685 -14.18 45.04 -30.34
CA GLU A 685 -15.56 44.76 -29.98
C GLU A 685 -15.67 44.13 -28.58
N THR A 686 -14.83 43.12 -28.30
CA THR A 686 -14.75 42.46 -26.98
C THR A 686 -14.40 43.47 -25.89
N ARG A 687 -13.38 44.30 -26.13
CA ARG A 687 -12.91 45.31 -25.17
C ARG A 687 -13.93 46.43 -24.91
N LYS A 688 -14.63 46.85 -25.97
CA LYS A 688 -15.74 47.81 -25.86
C LYS A 688 -16.89 47.24 -25.04
N ASN A 689 -17.27 45.98 -25.28
CA ASN A 689 -18.39 45.35 -24.59
C ASN A 689 -18.07 45.07 -23.13
N SER A 690 -16.82 44.70 -22.79
CA SER A 690 -16.39 44.53 -21.40
C SER A 690 -16.47 45.82 -20.58
N ARG A 691 -16.36 47.00 -21.19
CA ARG A 691 -16.43 48.30 -20.49
C ARG A 691 -17.85 48.87 -20.36
N LYS A 692 -18.78 48.49 -21.23
CA LYS A 692 -20.20 48.95 -21.17
C LYS A 692 -21.00 48.28 -20.05
N ALA A 693 -20.63 47.06 -19.66
CA ALA A 693 -21.27 46.29 -18.60
C ALA A 693 -21.11 46.91 -17.19
N THR A 694 -20.17 47.85 -17.00
CA THR A 694 -19.66 48.18 -15.66
C THR A 694 -20.37 49.35 -14.94
N ARG A 695 -21.20 50.21 -15.58
CA ARG A 695 -21.84 51.38 -14.88
C ARG A 695 -23.17 51.86 -15.48
N VAL A 696 -24.27 51.73 -14.74
CA VAL A 696 -25.53 52.46 -15.00
C VAL A 696 -25.62 53.63 -14.01
N GLY A 697 -25.59 54.88 -14.50
CA GLY A 697 -26.02 56.03 -13.67
C GLY A 697 -25.39 57.41 -13.92
N GLN A 698 -24.23 57.52 -14.57
CA GLN A 698 -23.65 58.82 -14.98
C GLN A 698 -22.84 58.64 -16.27
N SER A 699 -22.96 59.58 -17.22
CA SER A 699 -22.30 59.56 -18.54
C SER A 699 -20.80 59.26 -18.43
N ALA A 700 -20.41 58.02 -18.68
CA ALA A 700 -19.03 57.57 -18.67
C ALA A 700 -18.50 57.51 -20.11
N VAL A 701 -17.55 58.40 -20.42
CA VAL A 701 -16.80 58.41 -21.67
C VAL A 701 -15.80 57.25 -21.64
N ASP A 702 -15.87 56.35 -22.60
CA ASP A 702 -14.83 55.34 -22.88
C ASP A 702 -13.46 56.04 -23.00
N LYS A 703 -12.49 55.65 -22.18
CA LYS A 703 -11.15 56.25 -22.17
C LYS A 703 -10.08 55.35 -22.80
N ASP A 704 -10.39 54.10 -23.13
CA ASP A 704 -9.45 53.30 -23.91
C ASP A 704 -9.37 53.91 -25.32
N ILE A 705 -8.15 54.17 -25.78
CA ILE A 705 -7.91 54.72 -27.10
C ILE A 705 -7.14 53.71 -27.94
N ALA A 706 -7.61 53.45 -29.15
CA ALA A 706 -6.94 52.60 -30.11
C ALA A 706 -6.27 53.46 -31.19
N SER A 707 -5.10 53.00 -31.62
CA SER A 707 -4.40 53.50 -32.80
C SER A 707 -3.95 52.30 -33.64
N LEU A 708 -3.95 52.44 -34.97
CA LEU A 708 -3.48 51.41 -35.89
C LEU A 708 -2.46 52.01 -36.84
N VAL A 709 -1.29 51.40 -36.83
CA VAL A 709 -0.19 51.63 -37.75
C VAL A 709 -0.09 50.41 -38.65
N LEU A 710 -0.13 50.61 -39.96
CA LEU A 710 0.23 49.58 -40.92
C LEU A 710 1.64 49.85 -41.42
N PHE A 711 2.47 48.83 -41.54
CA PHE A 711 3.83 48.97 -42.07
C PHE A 711 4.12 47.98 -43.19
N GLU A 712 4.91 48.46 -44.15
CA GLU A 712 5.56 47.68 -45.18
C GLU A 712 7.03 48.14 -45.26
N THR A 713 7.52 48.58 -46.40
CA THR A 713 8.75 49.39 -46.55
C THR A 713 8.67 50.70 -45.76
N THR A 714 7.48 51.28 -45.63
CA THR A 714 7.19 52.48 -44.83
C THR A 714 5.97 52.24 -43.93
N ALA A 715 5.81 53.06 -42.88
CA ALA A 715 4.70 52.96 -41.94
C ALA A 715 3.68 54.10 -42.10
N THR A 716 2.41 53.73 -42.14
CA THR A 716 1.26 54.64 -42.31
C THR A 716 0.28 54.47 -41.16
N ILE A 717 -0.18 55.59 -40.59
CA ILE A 717 -1.22 55.60 -39.55
C ILE A 717 -2.60 55.52 -40.24
N VAL A 718 -3.38 54.51 -39.90
CA VAL A 718 -4.75 54.31 -40.43
C VAL A 718 -5.78 55.03 -39.57
N PHE A 719 -5.58 54.99 -38.26
CA PHE A 719 -6.28 55.81 -37.28
C PHE A 719 -5.41 55.97 -36.04
N GLU A 720 -5.56 57.09 -35.35
CA GLU A 720 -4.84 57.42 -34.11
C GLU A 720 -5.83 57.98 -33.10
N ASN A 721 -5.57 57.77 -31.80
CA ASN A 721 -6.35 58.28 -30.68
C ASN A 721 -7.88 58.14 -30.86
N SER A 722 -8.31 56.97 -31.36
CA SER A 722 -9.72 56.71 -31.65
C SER A 722 -10.35 55.92 -30.51
N GLY A 723 -11.48 56.40 -29.98
CA GLY A 723 -12.25 55.63 -29.00
C GLY A 723 -12.80 54.34 -29.60
N LEU A 724 -13.12 53.35 -28.77
CA LEU A 724 -13.54 52.01 -29.22
C LEU A 724 -15.02 51.95 -29.63
N SER A 725 -15.73 53.08 -29.53
CA SER A 725 -17.17 53.18 -29.74
C SER A 725 -17.62 52.97 -31.20
N ASP A 726 -16.82 53.38 -32.19
CA ASP A 726 -17.12 53.28 -33.63
C ASP A 726 -16.33 52.14 -34.32
N THR A 727 -16.56 50.92 -33.86
CA THR A 727 -15.83 49.72 -34.33
C THR A 727 -15.99 49.48 -35.84
N ASP A 728 -17.18 49.73 -36.38
CA ASP A 728 -17.47 49.58 -37.82
C ASP A 728 -16.78 50.65 -38.66
N GLY A 729 -16.74 51.90 -38.20
CA GLY A 729 -15.99 52.98 -38.83
C GLY A 729 -14.48 52.73 -38.85
N LEU A 730 -13.93 52.14 -37.78
CA LEU A 730 -12.53 51.69 -37.74
C LEU A 730 -12.27 50.58 -38.78
N LEU A 731 -13.14 49.59 -38.88
CA LEU A 731 -13.04 48.53 -39.90
C LEU A 731 -13.10 49.09 -41.33
N ASN A 732 -13.97 50.08 -41.58
CA ASN A 732 -14.04 50.78 -42.87
C ASN A 732 -12.74 51.49 -43.25
N LYS A 733 -11.97 51.96 -42.27
CA LYS A 733 -10.64 52.56 -42.52
C LYS A 733 -9.61 51.48 -42.83
N MET A 734 -9.64 50.34 -42.13
CA MET A 734 -8.70 49.23 -42.34
C MET A 734 -8.83 48.61 -43.74
N ILE A 735 -10.04 48.32 -44.20
CA ILE A 735 -10.31 47.63 -45.47
C ILE A 735 -9.85 48.40 -46.73
N LYS A 736 -9.48 49.68 -46.59
CA LYS A 736 -8.93 50.47 -47.71
C LYS A 736 -7.51 50.04 -48.10
N PHE A 737 -6.84 49.25 -47.26
CA PHE A 737 -5.44 48.91 -47.41
C PHE A 737 -5.27 47.42 -47.75
N THR A 738 -4.62 47.14 -48.88
CA THR A 738 -4.27 45.78 -49.32
C THR A 738 -2.77 45.49 -49.12
N PRO A 739 -2.34 44.22 -49.07
CA PRO A 739 -0.92 43.87 -48.95
C PRO A 739 -0.06 44.52 -50.06
N ALA A 740 1.09 45.09 -49.72
CA ALA A 740 2.03 45.70 -50.67
C ALA A 740 3.42 45.93 -50.04
N GLY A 741 4.45 46.07 -50.87
CA GLY A 741 5.79 46.48 -50.44
C GLY A 741 6.61 45.39 -49.73
N CYS A 742 7.80 45.77 -49.26
CA CYS A 742 8.65 44.94 -48.41
C CYS A 742 8.20 45.06 -46.93
N THR A 743 9.01 44.60 -45.97
CA THR A 743 8.72 44.70 -44.53
C THR A 743 9.83 45.42 -43.78
N SER A 744 9.48 46.40 -42.95
CA SER A 744 10.39 47.18 -42.11
C SER A 744 9.82 47.34 -40.70
N TYR A 745 10.29 46.51 -39.76
CA TYR A 745 9.92 46.63 -38.35
C TYR A 745 10.40 47.96 -37.75
N ARG A 746 11.51 48.50 -38.27
CA ARG A 746 12.07 49.79 -37.87
C ARG A 746 11.05 50.90 -38.09
N ASP A 747 10.48 50.99 -39.27
CA ASP A 747 9.49 52.03 -39.59
C ASP A 747 8.19 51.84 -38.81
N GLY A 748 7.76 50.58 -38.63
CA GLY A 748 6.60 50.25 -37.79
C GLY A 748 6.75 50.72 -36.35
N ILE A 749 7.87 50.42 -35.70
CA ILE A 749 8.15 50.84 -34.32
C ILE A 749 8.37 52.35 -34.21
N LYS A 750 9.07 52.99 -35.16
CA LYS A 750 9.22 54.46 -35.17
C LYS A 750 7.86 55.16 -35.23
N LYS A 751 6.98 54.70 -36.11
CA LYS A 751 5.66 55.31 -36.26
C LYS A 751 4.76 55.04 -35.05
N ALA A 752 4.86 53.87 -34.43
CA ALA A 752 4.18 53.57 -33.16
C ALA A 752 4.70 54.48 -32.03
N ALA A 753 6.01 54.69 -31.94
CA ALA A 753 6.62 55.61 -30.98
C ALA A 753 6.13 57.05 -31.18
N GLU A 754 6.03 57.53 -32.42
CA GLU A 754 5.45 58.86 -32.72
C GLU A 754 4.00 58.98 -32.22
N VAL A 755 3.18 57.94 -32.41
CA VAL A 755 1.78 57.91 -31.94
C VAL A 755 1.71 57.94 -30.41
N ILE A 756 2.55 57.15 -29.74
CA ILE A 756 2.61 57.11 -28.27
C ILE A 756 3.09 58.46 -27.72
N ASP A 757 4.15 59.03 -28.28
CA ASP A 757 4.69 60.32 -27.84
C ASP A 757 3.69 61.48 -28.07
N LYS A 758 2.91 61.42 -29.16
CA LYS A 758 1.89 62.43 -29.50
C LYS A 758 0.65 62.38 -28.58
N TYR A 759 0.26 61.19 -28.12
CA TYR A 759 -0.96 60.98 -27.32
C TYR A 759 -0.68 60.44 -25.92
N PHE A 760 0.54 60.66 -25.42
CA PHE A 760 0.94 60.21 -24.09
C PHE A 760 0.00 60.77 -23.02
N ASP A 761 -0.55 59.87 -22.20
CA ASP A 761 -1.37 60.19 -21.06
C ASP A 761 -0.85 59.40 -19.85
N GLN A 762 -0.42 60.11 -18.81
CA GLN A 762 0.12 59.49 -17.60
C GLN A 762 -0.90 58.61 -16.86
N LYS A 763 -2.20 58.77 -17.14
CA LYS A 763 -3.28 57.93 -16.60
C LYS A 763 -3.52 56.67 -17.43
N LYS A 764 -2.89 56.57 -18.61
CA LYS A 764 -3.01 55.42 -19.50
C LYS A 764 -1.73 54.60 -19.54
N THR A 765 -1.91 53.29 -19.66
CA THR A 765 -0.80 52.39 -19.95
C THR A 765 -0.70 52.16 -21.45
N ASN A 766 0.51 52.32 -22.00
CA ASN A 766 0.77 52.10 -23.42
C ASN A 766 1.00 50.61 -23.71
N VAL A 767 0.26 50.08 -24.69
CA VAL A 767 0.36 48.68 -25.12
C VAL A 767 0.53 48.64 -26.63
N ILE A 768 1.59 47.97 -27.10
CA ILE A 768 1.79 47.69 -28.52
C ILE A 768 1.41 46.24 -28.81
N MET A 769 0.53 46.04 -29.79
CA MET A 769 0.23 44.74 -30.38
C MET A 769 0.86 44.67 -31.77
N PHE A 770 2.03 44.06 -31.85
CA PHE A 770 2.83 43.93 -33.06
C PHE A 770 2.51 42.61 -33.78
N LEU A 771 2.05 42.73 -35.02
CA LEU A 771 1.41 41.66 -35.77
C LEU A 771 2.16 41.49 -37.10
N SER A 772 2.96 40.43 -37.27
CA SER A 772 3.73 40.16 -38.50
C SER A 772 3.93 38.66 -38.74
N ASP A 773 4.32 38.28 -39.96
CA ASP A 773 4.70 36.92 -40.31
C ASP A 773 6.18 36.59 -40.05
N GLY A 774 6.97 37.56 -39.57
CA GLY A 774 8.33 37.31 -39.07
C GLY A 774 9.46 37.73 -40.01
N GLU A 775 9.17 38.17 -41.23
CA GLU A 775 10.18 38.31 -42.30
C GLU A 775 11.04 39.60 -42.24
N CYS A 776 11.38 40.08 -41.04
CA CYS A 776 12.22 41.26 -40.87
C CYS A 776 13.22 41.14 -39.70
N SER A 777 14.26 41.97 -39.72
CA SER A 777 15.25 42.09 -38.64
C SER A 777 14.72 42.90 -37.46
N VAL A 778 15.25 42.61 -36.26
CA VAL A 778 14.90 43.31 -35.01
C VAL A 778 15.32 44.79 -35.09
N PRO A 779 14.42 45.76 -34.84
CA PRO A 779 14.75 47.18 -34.75
C PRO A 779 15.23 47.52 -33.33
N GLU A 780 16.38 47.01 -32.94
CA GLU A 780 16.85 47.04 -31.55
C GLU A 780 17.02 48.46 -31.00
N ASP A 781 17.71 49.35 -31.74
CA ASP A 781 17.97 50.72 -31.30
C ASP A 781 16.67 51.50 -31.06
N GLU A 782 15.73 51.43 -32.00
CA GLU A 782 14.43 52.10 -31.91
C GLU A 782 13.58 51.56 -30.76
N LEU A 783 13.55 50.24 -30.59
CA LEU A 783 12.73 49.60 -29.57
C LEU A 783 13.26 49.88 -28.17
N ARG A 784 14.58 49.74 -27.96
CA ARG A 784 15.23 50.10 -26.68
C ARG A 784 15.02 51.57 -26.34
N SER A 785 15.15 52.44 -27.34
CA SER A 785 14.91 53.87 -27.15
C SER A 785 13.48 54.17 -26.75
N LEU A 786 12.48 53.48 -27.32
CA LEU A 786 11.08 53.64 -26.92
C LEU A 786 10.82 53.10 -25.51
N CYS A 787 11.27 51.88 -25.21
CA CYS A 787 11.08 51.26 -23.89
C CYS A 787 11.73 52.06 -22.76
N GLN A 788 12.95 52.57 -22.97
CA GLN A 788 13.63 53.44 -22.00
C GLN A 788 12.82 54.72 -21.75
N ARG A 789 12.34 55.39 -22.80
CA ARG A 789 11.53 56.62 -22.64
C ARG A 789 10.26 56.39 -21.84
N GLU A 790 9.56 55.29 -22.09
CA GLU A 790 8.32 54.96 -21.36
C GLU A 790 8.61 54.57 -19.90
N ALA A 791 9.70 53.83 -19.66
CA ALA A 791 10.18 53.52 -18.31
C ALA A 791 10.56 54.80 -17.53
N ASP A 792 11.25 55.75 -18.17
CA ASP A 792 11.61 57.05 -17.57
C ASP A 792 10.37 57.89 -17.21
N LYS A 793 9.28 57.75 -17.97
CA LYS A 793 7.98 58.38 -17.69
C LYS A 793 7.19 57.69 -16.57
N GLY A 794 7.71 56.58 -16.01
CA GLY A 794 7.09 55.84 -14.91
C GLY A 794 5.96 54.89 -15.33
N SER A 795 5.78 54.63 -16.63
CA SER A 795 4.81 53.65 -17.14
C SER A 795 5.48 52.79 -18.21
N PRO A 796 6.03 51.61 -17.84
CA PRO A 796 6.78 50.80 -18.78
C PRO A 796 5.87 50.26 -19.89
N LEU A 797 6.38 50.29 -21.12
CA LEU A 797 5.66 49.84 -22.31
C LEU A 797 5.44 48.33 -22.29
N TYR A 798 4.22 47.89 -22.60
CA TYR A 798 3.94 46.46 -22.83
C TYR A 798 3.93 46.16 -24.33
N LEU A 799 4.73 45.17 -24.73
CA LEU A 799 4.84 44.72 -26.12
C LEU A 799 4.37 43.27 -26.28
N TYR A 800 3.34 43.09 -27.08
CA TYR A 800 2.86 41.79 -27.52
C TYR A 800 3.22 41.59 -28.98
N THR A 801 4.01 40.56 -29.27
CA THR A 801 4.40 40.21 -30.63
C THR A 801 3.70 38.91 -31.02
N VAL A 802 3.03 38.92 -32.16
CA VAL A 802 2.28 37.76 -32.65
C VAL A 802 2.78 37.44 -34.05
N MET A 803 3.38 36.25 -34.17
CA MET A 803 3.79 35.66 -35.44
C MET A 803 2.63 34.89 -36.05
N PHE A 804 2.36 35.07 -37.33
CA PHE A 804 1.39 34.25 -38.06
C PHE A 804 1.96 33.72 -39.38
N GLY A 805 1.53 32.55 -39.80
CA GLY A 805 2.05 31.85 -40.98
C GLY A 805 2.74 30.53 -40.65
N THR A 806 2.98 29.74 -41.70
CA THR A 806 3.35 28.31 -41.60
C THR A 806 4.83 28.05 -41.28
N ILE A 807 5.72 29.02 -41.47
CA ILE A 807 7.18 28.83 -41.31
C ILE A 807 7.65 29.44 -39.98
N SER A 808 7.74 28.59 -38.94
CA SER A 808 8.08 29.03 -37.57
C SER A 808 9.51 29.54 -37.38
N SER A 809 10.42 29.36 -38.36
CA SER A 809 11.80 29.83 -38.28
C SER A 809 11.96 31.35 -38.40
N TYR A 810 10.94 32.07 -38.91
CA TYR A 810 10.98 33.53 -39.05
C TYR A 810 10.60 34.28 -37.77
N GLY A 811 10.05 33.60 -36.76
CA GLY A 811 9.61 34.23 -35.51
C GLY A 811 10.73 34.68 -34.55
N ALA A 812 12.00 34.44 -34.89
CA ALA A 812 13.13 34.77 -34.02
C ALA A 812 13.23 36.28 -33.72
N SER A 813 12.98 37.13 -34.73
CA SER A 813 13.02 38.58 -34.57
C SER A 813 11.92 39.11 -33.65
N LEU A 814 10.69 38.65 -33.85
CA LEU A 814 9.54 38.99 -33.02
C LEU A 814 9.74 38.56 -31.55
N ARG A 815 10.29 37.35 -31.32
CA ARG A 815 10.62 36.89 -29.98
C ARG A 815 11.67 37.79 -29.31
N THR A 816 12.71 38.17 -30.04
CA THR A 816 13.74 39.06 -29.53
C THR A 816 13.16 40.44 -29.17
N MET A 817 12.24 40.97 -29.97
CA MET A 817 11.55 42.24 -29.65
C MET A 817 10.79 42.16 -28.32
N ALA A 818 10.00 41.11 -28.09
CA ALA A 818 9.29 40.93 -26.82
C ALA A 818 10.25 40.83 -25.62
N ASN A 819 11.38 40.13 -25.78
CA ASN A 819 12.40 40.01 -24.75
C ASN A 819 13.06 41.36 -24.43
N ILE A 820 13.41 42.16 -25.45
CA ILE A 820 13.98 43.50 -25.26
C ILE A 820 13.02 44.37 -24.44
N ALA A 821 11.73 44.38 -24.77
CA ALA A 821 10.75 45.17 -24.04
C ALA A 821 10.60 44.70 -22.58
N ALA A 822 10.70 43.39 -22.33
CA ALA A 822 10.62 42.80 -20.99
C ALA A 822 11.77 43.24 -20.05
N GLU A 823 12.95 43.59 -20.58
CA GLU A 823 14.12 44.03 -19.79
C GLU A 823 13.85 45.30 -18.96
N TYR A 824 12.87 46.11 -19.35
CA TYR A 824 12.53 47.38 -18.72
C TYR A 824 11.45 47.26 -17.62
N HIS A 825 10.97 46.04 -17.36
CA HIS A 825 9.98 45.78 -16.32
C HIS A 825 10.64 45.28 -15.02
N PRO A 826 10.09 45.60 -13.83
CA PRO A 826 10.57 45.03 -12.57
C PRO A 826 10.44 43.50 -12.57
N ARG A 827 11.39 42.80 -11.96
CA ARG A 827 11.37 41.32 -11.85
C ARG A 827 10.20 40.88 -10.98
N SER A 828 9.08 40.53 -11.61
CA SER A 828 7.92 39.90 -10.97
C SER A 828 8.10 38.37 -10.92
N THR A 829 7.77 37.77 -9.77
CA THR A 829 7.70 36.30 -9.58
C THR A 829 6.30 35.74 -9.86
N SER A 830 5.30 36.59 -10.14
CA SER A 830 3.93 36.17 -10.48
C SER A 830 3.83 35.73 -11.94
N LYS A 831 3.23 34.56 -12.18
CA LYS A 831 2.97 34.03 -13.54
C LYS A 831 1.85 34.79 -14.26
N ASP A 832 1.06 35.62 -13.54
CA ASP A 832 -0.22 36.17 -13.99
C ASP A 832 -0.24 37.71 -14.17
N ALA A 833 0.88 38.40 -13.94
CA ALA A 833 1.00 39.84 -14.22
C ALA A 833 1.07 40.15 -15.73
N LEU A 834 0.55 41.32 -16.15
CA LEU A 834 0.73 41.84 -17.51
C LEU A 834 2.23 41.84 -17.84
N ARG A 835 2.62 41.23 -18.97
CA ARG A 835 4.03 41.07 -19.35
C ARG A 835 4.19 41.19 -20.86
N CYS A 836 5.39 41.53 -21.31
CA CYS A 836 5.72 41.47 -22.74
C CYS A 836 5.78 39.99 -23.18
N GLN A 837 5.17 39.67 -24.32
CA GLN A 837 5.00 38.27 -24.77
C GLN A 837 5.22 38.10 -26.26
N TYR A 838 5.62 36.88 -26.63
CA TYR A 838 5.71 36.42 -28.00
C TYR A 838 4.81 35.20 -28.20
N ALA A 839 3.98 35.22 -29.24
CA ALA A 839 3.05 34.16 -29.56
C ALA A 839 3.14 33.73 -31.04
N ILE A 840 2.79 32.47 -31.30
CA ILE A 840 2.70 31.90 -32.66
C ILE A 840 1.26 31.50 -32.93
N ALA A 841 0.63 32.17 -33.89
CA ALA A 841 -0.69 31.83 -34.41
C ALA A 841 -0.53 31.09 -35.76
N LYS A 842 -0.52 29.76 -35.70
CA LYS A 842 -0.37 28.91 -36.91
C LYS A 842 -1.56 28.98 -37.86
N ASP A 843 -2.72 29.41 -37.36
CA ASP A 843 -3.97 29.54 -38.09
C ASP A 843 -4.86 30.61 -37.41
N THR A 844 -5.96 30.98 -38.07
CA THR A 844 -6.86 32.04 -37.62
C THR A 844 -7.61 31.69 -36.34
N ILE A 845 -7.82 30.40 -36.06
CA ILE A 845 -8.47 29.93 -34.83
C ILE A 845 -7.54 30.17 -33.64
N LYS A 846 -6.26 29.83 -33.77
CA LYS A 846 -5.23 30.11 -32.75
C LYS A 846 -4.98 31.59 -32.56
N LEU A 847 -5.10 32.39 -33.62
CA LEU A 847 -5.01 33.85 -33.55
C LEU A 847 -6.16 34.44 -32.73
N ALA A 848 -7.41 34.05 -33.04
CA ALA A 848 -8.59 34.47 -32.29
C ALA A 848 -8.53 34.00 -30.82
N ASP A 849 -8.17 32.74 -30.59
CA ASP A 849 -8.03 32.13 -29.27
C ASP A 849 -6.89 32.77 -28.44
N HIS A 850 -5.79 33.22 -29.07
CA HIS A 850 -4.75 33.99 -28.37
C HIS A 850 -5.26 35.37 -27.93
N PHE A 851 -5.98 36.09 -28.80
CA PHE A 851 -6.55 37.39 -28.45
C PHE A 851 -7.67 37.28 -27.40
N THR A 852 -8.46 36.19 -27.44
CA THR A 852 -9.44 35.86 -26.40
C THR A 852 -8.75 35.50 -25.08
N ARG A 853 -7.67 34.69 -25.07
CA ARG A 853 -6.90 34.36 -23.86
C ARG A 853 -6.19 35.56 -23.24
N VAL A 854 -5.65 36.46 -24.06
CA VAL A 854 -5.10 37.75 -23.58
C VAL A 854 -6.19 38.61 -22.93
N ALA A 855 -7.46 38.43 -23.34
CA ALA A 855 -8.61 39.07 -22.73
C ALA A 855 -9.22 38.30 -21.54
N GLU A 856 -8.95 37.00 -21.38
CA GLU A 856 -9.67 36.07 -20.47
C GLU A 856 -8.79 35.29 -19.47
N SER A 857 -7.50 35.59 -19.31
CA SER A 857 -6.57 34.69 -18.59
C SER A 857 -6.91 34.45 -17.10
N LEU A 858 -7.72 33.43 -16.80
CA LEU A 858 -7.36 32.20 -16.06
C LEU A 858 -8.53 31.19 -16.16
N ARG A 859 -8.32 30.07 -16.87
CA ARG A 859 -9.11 28.84 -16.70
C ARG A 859 -8.19 27.78 -16.11
N LYS A 860 -8.46 27.35 -14.88
CA LYS A 860 -7.85 26.14 -14.30
C LYS A 860 -8.92 25.06 -14.32
N HIS A 861 -8.87 24.14 -15.28
CA HIS A 861 -9.59 22.88 -15.15
C HIS A 861 -8.76 21.99 -14.23
N GLN A 862 -9.32 21.65 -13.07
CA GLN A 862 -8.66 20.69 -12.18
C GLN A 862 -8.76 19.28 -12.76
N PRO A 863 -7.68 18.49 -12.69
CA PRO A 863 -7.68 17.10 -13.13
C PRO A 863 -8.59 16.27 -12.22
N MET A 864 -9.48 15.45 -12.79
CA MET A 864 -10.47 14.69 -12.03
C MET A 864 -10.31 13.18 -12.24
N LEU A 865 -10.68 12.37 -11.24
CA LEU A 865 -10.70 10.92 -11.35
C LEU A 865 -12.01 10.42 -11.95
N MET A 866 -11.92 9.62 -13.01
CA MET A 866 -13.04 8.95 -13.67
C MET A 866 -12.97 7.44 -13.49
N ARG A 867 -14.13 6.79 -13.43
CA ARG A 867 -14.23 5.32 -13.46
C ARG A 867 -13.67 4.75 -14.76
N LYS A 868 -12.96 3.63 -14.66
CA LYS A 868 -12.47 2.87 -15.80
C LYS A 868 -13.61 2.36 -16.67
#